data_AF-A0A3G4V845-F1
#
_entry.id   AF-A0A3G4V845-F1
#
_cell.length_a   1.000
_cell.length_b   1.000
_cell.length_c   1.000
_cell.angle_alpha   90.00
_cell.angle_beta   90.00
_cell.angle_gamma   90.00
#
_symmetry.space_group_name_H-M   'P 1'
#
loop_
_entity.id
_entity.type
_entity.pdbx_description
1 polymer ?
#
loop_
_entity_poly.entity_id
_entity_poly.type
_entity_poly.pdbx_seq_one_letter_code
_entity_poly.pdbx_strand_id
1 'polypeptide(L)'
;MKTTKLIPLVLALAPFTIQAAYNDAGTDYTLAEQRTHVWNEALEPVELVNSILCFTAQFNSVEFANQGPYLVLADESVCFDEDKSGDSGQSSGASNQTQLMKAVSTVVRESDSDPLRVSVWLPDMGQSDEGEQAIKFKAEIRNGATDANPFGDFTFNFDFFDNFDQNNQSGGGEVKTISDLDGQIGFTLYEQGSHGGNQSYKQCASVVMSEDRTTGVALTGMEYSGQYGSGGQTFALAFNENRVLVQSTNGGFDDLPYKSGDFATGSQCLSRTEFTSHVHRYDLFDISTGAAVELNSGFPIRYDSTGNGNNDNYGFIGYWGLWTESGHQFSNGDTVVKDNNEQQETLTIVTAPGRLIKNTVNTLALTELAGIDFNYWDDDVYQDNSFDQWVVNYSNQQFIKVGKLSWTDNGPSVTQLETPIVISLSDYDSLYMYSEQLGGEVKYLNGEDSITYYVQTFIDGSQNGDAALPNNGTITLTCYDNCPIGTIDDQHIAQYWGENSPFETVHGTAYQFTFSIDGVNALTLVSVTSGEAVHFDSSVTSSSLESTPHHWGLRTGPMVLSSQSISNPWEIYDPNVVQEFYVWETGVNEWNRLTTVRNESGDIVSFDRPIQFSYVHTTNNDRNGDAGDYTNQTFMLNYGGNGDLWGIPSIKNDEDDHYRAAFSIGDGVVMGGSSQYVIKAREIEELMKPLATSECDALTLQDPAVAVPTSVTGSADIGSMPEVTGEPSVIAGVTQ
;
A
#
# COMPACT_ATOMS: atom_id res chain seq x y z
N MET A 1 52.53 -62.26 -1.79
CA MET A 1 53.43 -61.84 -0.68
C MET A 1 52.65 -60.94 0.25
N LYS A 2 52.67 -61.24 1.55
CA LYS A 2 52.10 -60.42 2.63
C LYS A 2 52.69 -58.99 2.58
N THR A 3 51.90 -57.96 2.90
CA THR A 3 51.98 -57.18 4.16
C THR A 3 51.20 -55.86 4.08
N THR A 4 50.19 -55.74 4.96
CA THR A 4 49.87 -54.62 5.87
C THR A 4 50.29 -53.20 5.50
N LYS A 5 49.33 -52.24 5.47
CA LYS A 5 49.45 -50.85 5.97
C LYS A 5 48.05 -50.26 6.26
N LEU A 6 47.76 -50.01 7.54
CA LEU A 6 47.59 -48.69 8.19
C LEU A 6 46.23 -48.02 7.93
N ILE A 7 45.40 -48.03 8.98
CA ILE A 7 44.20 -47.21 9.16
C ILE A 7 44.66 -45.79 9.55
N PRO A 8 44.30 -44.73 8.82
CA PRO A 8 44.34 -43.39 9.37
C PRO A 8 42.98 -43.05 9.99
N LEU A 9 43.07 -42.59 11.24
CA LEU A 9 42.04 -41.93 12.01
C LEU A 9 41.48 -40.73 11.22
N VAL A 10 40.22 -40.80 10.77
CA VAL A 10 39.52 -39.63 10.20
C VAL A 10 39.09 -38.77 11.38
N LEU A 11 39.80 -37.67 11.61
CA LEU A 11 39.35 -36.57 12.44
C LEU A 11 38.11 -35.98 11.73
N ALA A 12 36.95 -36.03 12.39
CA ALA A 12 35.77 -35.30 11.94
C ALA A 12 36.06 -33.81 12.12
N LEU A 13 36.53 -33.15 11.06
CA LEU A 13 36.42 -31.72 10.91
C LEU A 13 34.95 -31.42 10.65
N ALA A 14 34.27 -30.84 11.64
CA ALA A 14 33.01 -30.16 11.41
C ALA A 14 33.24 -29.14 10.28
N PRO A 15 32.38 -29.07 9.25
CA PRO A 15 32.46 -27.98 8.30
C PRO A 15 32.21 -26.69 9.09
N PHE A 16 33.22 -25.82 9.17
CA PHE A 16 32.96 -24.40 9.35
C PHE A 16 32.12 -23.98 8.15
N THR A 17 30.81 -23.92 8.31
CA THR A 17 29.97 -23.14 7.42
C THR A 17 30.45 -21.71 7.55
N ILE A 18 31.21 -21.25 6.55
CA ILE A 18 31.43 -19.82 6.35
C ILE A 18 30.03 -19.28 6.11
N GLN A 19 29.46 -18.63 7.11
CA GLN A 19 28.17 -17.96 6.99
C GLN A 19 28.39 -16.83 5.98
N ALA A 20 27.71 -16.88 4.85
CA ALA A 20 27.80 -15.86 3.82
C ALA A 20 27.32 -14.54 4.42
N ALA A 21 28.07 -13.45 4.24
CA ALA A 21 27.58 -12.12 4.61
C ALA A 21 26.32 -11.81 3.78
N TYR A 22 25.41 -10.98 4.28
CA TYR A 22 24.16 -10.70 3.55
C TYR A 22 24.38 -10.20 2.12
N ASN A 23 25.49 -9.50 1.87
CA ASN A 23 25.87 -8.94 0.58
C ASN A 23 26.80 -9.84 -0.25
N ASP A 24 27.05 -11.09 0.18
CA ASP A 24 27.75 -12.07 -0.63
C ASP A 24 26.90 -12.46 -1.84
N ALA A 25 27.54 -12.74 -2.98
CA ALA A 25 26.82 -13.07 -4.20
C ALA A 25 25.99 -14.36 -4.06
N GLY A 26 24.72 -14.29 -4.43
CA GLY A 26 23.79 -15.43 -4.41
C GLY A 26 22.94 -15.54 -3.15
N THR A 27 23.04 -14.58 -2.22
CA THR A 27 22.03 -14.39 -1.16
C THR A 27 20.74 -13.81 -1.73
N ASP A 28 19.62 -14.00 -1.03
CA ASP A 28 18.35 -13.41 -1.44
C ASP A 28 18.46 -11.88 -1.54
N TYR A 29 19.20 -11.24 -0.63
CA TYR A 29 19.47 -9.79 -0.69
C TYR A 29 20.16 -9.37 -2.00
N THR A 30 21.17 -10.11 -2.47
CA THR A 30 21.89 -9.75 -3.71
C THR A 30 21.10 -10.11 -4.97
N LEU A 31 20.20 -11.10 -4.88
CA LEU A 31 19.33 -11.52 -5.97
C LEU A 31 18.01 -10.73 -6.03
N ALA A 32 17.62 -10.05 -4.95
CA ALA A 32 16.40 -9.26 -4.89
C ALA A 32 16.42 -8.15 -5.97
N GLU A 33 15.41 -8.19 -6.84
CA GLU A 33 15.26 -7.26 -7.94
C GLU A 33 14.66 -5.93 -7.46
N GLN A 34 15.08 -4.84 -8.12
CA GLN A 34 14.53 -3.51 -7.93
C GLN A 34 13.82 -3.10 -9.20
N ARG A 35 12.56 -2.70 -9.06
CA ARG A 35 11.77 -2.07 -10.12
C ARG A 35 11.89 -0.57 -9.97
N THR A 36 12.33 0.08 -11.03
CA THR A 36 12.51 1.53 -11.07
C THR A 36 11.74 2.08 -12.25
N HIS A 37 10.87 3.05 -12.00
CA HIS A 37 10.17 3.80 -13.02
C HIS A 37 10.51 5.28 -12.90
N VAL A 38 10.64 5.97 -14.04
CA VAL A 38 10.90 7.41 -14.06
C VAL A 38 9.58 8.12 -14.30
N TRP A 39 9.15 8.93 -13.34
CA TRP A 39 7.96 9.74 -13.48
C TRP A 39 8.30 11.12 -14.04
N ASN A 40 7.50 11.55 -15.01
CA ASN A 40 7.50 12.91 -15.52
C ASN A 40 6.11 13.19 -16.07
N GLU A 41 5.44 14.22 -15.57
CA GLU A 41 4.09 14.63 -15.98
C GLU A 41 3.94 14.73 -17.52
N ALA A 42 4.97 15.20 -18.21
CA ALA A 42 4.95 15.34 -19.67
C ALA A 42 4.92 14.00 -20.42
N LEU A 43 5.17 12.88 -19.74
CA LEU A 43 5.16 11.53 -20.30
C LEU A 43 3.85 10.77 -20.02
N GLU A 44 2.90 11.32 -19.26
CA GLU A 44 1.64 10.61 -18.94
C GLU A 44 0.92 10.08 -20.20
N PRO A 45 0.77 10.84 -21.32
CA PRO A 45 0.17 10.28 -22.53
C PRO A 45 0.98 9.13 -23.14
N VAL A 46 2.30 9.09 -22.91
CA VAL A 46 3.19 8.03 -23.42
C VAL A 46 3.06 6.74 -22.62
N GLU A 47 2.68 6.80 -21.33
CA GLU A 47 2.49 5.62 -20.49
C GLU A 47 1.43 4.68 -21.06
N LEU A 48 0.32 5.23 -21.58
CA LEU A 48 -0.70 4.45 -22.28
C LEU A 48 -0.11 3.59 -23.42
N VAL A 49 0.85 4.13 -24.18
CA VAL A 49 1.51 3.40 -25.26
C VAL A 49 2.27 2.19 -24.69
N ASN A 50 2.98 2.37 -23.57
CA ASN A 50 3.69 1.27 -22.91
C ASN A 50 2.72 0.20 -22.41
N SER A 51 1.62 0.58 -21.78
CA SER A 51 0.61 -0.36 -21.28
C SER A 51 -0.05 -1.16 -22.41
N ILE A 52 -0.42 -0.49 -23.52
CA ILE A 52 -0.97 -1.17 -24.71
C ILE A 52 0.04 -2.17 -25.28
N LEU A 53 1.32 -1.78 -25.40
CA LEU A 53 2.36 -2.66 -25.93
C LEU A 53 2.64 -3.84 -25.00
N CYS A 54 2.64 -3.63 -23.69
CA CYS A 54 2.75 -4.68 -22.68
C CYS A 54 1.60 -5.68 -22.80
N PHE A 55 0.36 -5.18 -22.83
CA PHE A 55 -0.83 -6.03 -22.88
C PHE A 55 -0.89 -6.85 -24.17
N THR A 56 -0.61 -6.22 -25.31
CA THR A 56 -0.64 -6.89 -26.62
C THR A 56 0.50 -7.89 -26.81
N ALA A 57 1.62 -7.76 -26.08
CA ALA A 57 2.69 -8.76 -26.08
C ALA A 57 2.21 -10.13 -25.58
N GLN A 58 1.21 -10.15 -24.70
CA GLN A 58 0.66 -11.38 -24.13
C GLN A 58 -0.17 -12.23 -25.13
N PHE A 59 -0.37 -11.76 -26.36
CA PHE A 59 -1.18 -12.45 -27.37
C PHE A 59 -0.38 -13.46 -28.20
N ASN A 60 0.96 -13.43 -28.17
CA ASN A 60 1.83 -14.23 -29.04
C ASN A 60 1.42 -14.24 -30.53
N SER A 61 0.96 -13.09 -31.02
CA SER A 61 0.31 -12.95 -32.33
C SER A 61 1.12 -13.51 -33.50
N VAL A 62 2.45 -13.48 -33.43
CA VAL A 62 3.34 -14.00 -34.48
C VAL A 62 3.20 -15.52 -34.65
N GLU A 63 3.03 -16.28 -33.56
CA GLU A 63 2.93 -17.74 -33.61
C GLU A 63 1.63 -18.19 -34.28
N PHE A 64 0.56 -17.42 -34.11
CA PHE A 64 -0.78 -17.73 -34.59
C PHE A 64 -1.11 -17.12 -35.97
N ALA A 65 -0.11 -16.60 -36.69
CA ALA A 65 -0.30 -16.06 -38.03
C ALA A 65 -0.93 -17.10 -38.97
N ASN A 66 -2.08 -16.75 -39.55
CA ASN A 66 -2.87 -17.60 -40.45
C ASN A 66 -3.38 -18.93 -39.84
N GLN A 67 -3.43 -19.06 -38.51
CA GLN A 67 -3.94 -20.27 -37.84
C GLN A 67 -5.47 -20.24 -37.58
N GLY A 68 -6.12 -19.11 -37.86
CA GLY A 68 -7.54 -18.88 -37.54
C GLY A 68 -7.71 -18.19 -36.19
N PRO A 69 -8.97 -17.96 -35.76
CA PRO A 69 -9.26 -17.32 -34.48
C PRO A 69 -8.85 -18.19 -33.29
N TYR A 70 -8.29 -17.57 -32.24
CA TYR A 70 -7.89 -18.25 -31.01
C TYR A 70 -8.26 -17.42 -29.77
N LEU A 71 -8.32 -18.10 -28.63
CA LEU A 71 -8.69 -17.52 -27.34
C LEU A 71 -7.43 -17.19 -26.52
N VAL A 72 -7.40 -16.01 -25.91
CA VAL A 72 -6.32 -15.51 -25.06
C VAL A 72 -6.88 -15.14 -23.69
N LEU A 73 -6.13 -15.47 -22.63
CA LEU A 73 -6.32 -14.92 -21.29
C LEU A 73 -5.09 -14.04 -20.97
N ALA A 74 -5.26 -12.72 -21.05
CA ALA A 74 -4.18 -11.76 -20.80
C ALA A 74 -4.27 -11.23 -19.37
N ASP A 75 -3.15 -11.15 -18.66
CA ASP A 75 -3.07 -10.61 -17.29
C ASP A 75 -2.97 -9.08 -17.33
N GLU A 76 -4.04 -8.39 -16.96
CA GLU A 76 -4.07 -6.92 -16.99
C GLU A 76 -3.22 -6.29 -15.89
N SER A 77 -3.11 -6.96 -14.74
CA SER A 77 -2.36 -6.49 -13.56
C SER A 77 -0.85 -6.31 -13.81
N VAL A 78 -0.34 -6.88 -14.90
CA VAL A 78 1.08 -6.78 -15.29
C VAL A 78 1.36 -5.55 -16.16
N CYS A 79 0.32 -4.95 -16.76
CA CYS A 79 0.47 -3.94 -17.81
C CYS A 79 -0.29 -2.64 -17.55
N PHE A 80 -1.31 -2.68 -16.70
CA PHE A 80 -2.06 -1.53 -16.25
C PHE A 80 -1.95 -1.51 -14.72
N ASP A 81 -1.04 -0.68 -14.21
CA ASP A 81 -0.92 -0.49 -12.77
C ASP A 81 -2.21 0.19 -12.26
N GLU A 82 -2.85 -0.38 -11.23
CA GLU A 82 -4.03 0.21 -10.56
C GLU A 82 -3.67 1.43 -9.68
N ASP A 83 -2.57 2.13 -9.97
CA ASP A 83 -2.10 3.27 -9.19
C ASP A 83 -2.79 4.58 -9.62
N LYS A 84 -4.12 4.55 -9.84
CA LYS A 84 -4.93 5.77 -9.93
C LYS A 84 -5.89 5.89 -8.75
N SER A 85 -5.62 6.93 -7.97
CA SER A 85 -6.42 7.58 -6.92
C SER A 85 -6.38 6.97 -5.52
N GLY A 86 -5.64 7.67 -4.66
CA GLY A 86 -5.83 7.60 -3.22
C GLY A 86 -7.22 8.12 -2.85
N ASP A 87 -8.12 7.18 -2.56
CA ASP A 87 -9.11 7.36 -1.53
C ASP A 87 -9.18 6.06 -0.71
N SER A 88 -9.13 6.21 0.61
CA SER A 88 -8.99 5.15 1.63
C SER A 88 -7.68 4.35 1.62
N GLY A 89 -6.68 4.87 2.34
CA GLY A 89 -5.62 4.03 2.86
C GLY A 89 -6.20 3.02 3.84
N GLN A 90 -6.32 1.76 3.43
CA GLN A 90 -6.20 0.53 4.25
C GLN A 90 -6.10 -0.68 3.31
N SER A 91 -4.86 -1.10 3.03
CA SER A 91 -4.42 -2.43 2.57
C SER A 91 -3.36 -2.30 1.47
N SER A 92 -2.10 -2.20 1.88
CA SER A 92 -0.92 -2.43 1.03
C SER A 92 -0.69 -3.92 0.72
N GLY A 93 -1.77 -4.72 0.65
CA GLY A 93 -1.71 -6.18 0.47
C GLY A 93 -2.41 -6.74 -0.77
N ALA A 94 -3.02 -5.92 -1.63
CA ALA A 94 -3.89 -6.41 -2.70
C ALA A 94 -3.31 -6.39 -4.14
N SER A 95 -2.14 -5.79 -4.40
CA SER A 95 -1.73 -5.50 -5.79
C SER A 95 -0.98 -6.62 -6.52
N ASN A 96 -1.27 -7.89 -6.23
CA ASN A 96 -0.60 -9.03 -6.91
C ASN A 96 -1.58 -10.18 -7.22
N GLN A 97 -2.88 -9.92 -7.28
CA GLN A 97 -3.82 -10.89 -7.86
C GLN A 97 -3.75 -10.79 -9.39
N THR A 98 -3.37 -11.90 -10.04
CA THR A 98 -3.49 -12.08 -11.48
C THR A 98 -4.94 -11.82 -11.91
N GLN A 99 -5.16 -10.74 -12.65
CA GLN A 99 -6.46 -10.40 -13.22
C GLN A 99 -6.45 -10.81 -14.70
N LEU A 100 -7.06 -11.95 -15.01
CA LEU A 100 -7.07 -12.49 -16.37
C LEU A 100 -8.27 -12.00 -17.17
N MET A 101 -7.99 -11.24 -18.22
CA MET A 101 -8.94 -10.74 -19.19
C MET A 101 -9.07 -11.65 -20.40
N LYS A 102 -10.31 -11.92 -20.82
CA LYS A 102 -10.60 -12.77 -21.96
C LYS A 102 -10.57 -11.97 -23.26
N ALA A 103 -9.76 -12.42 -24.23
CA ALA A 103 -9.71 -11.84 -25.58
C ALA A 103 -9.85 -12.91 -26.67
N VAL A 104 -10.45 -12.55 -27.80
CA VAL A 104 -10.43 -13.34 -29.02
C VAL A 104 -9.55 -12.64 -30.04
N SER A 105 -8.60 -13.35 -30.62
CA SER A 105 -7.63 -12.79 -31.57
C SER A 105 -7.66 -13.53 -32.90
N THR A 106 -7.46 -12.79 -33.98
CA THR A 106 -7.27 -13.33 -35.33
C THR A 106 -6.10 -12.64 -35.99
N VAL A 107 -5.17 -13.43 -36.53
CA VAL A 107 -3.94 -12.92 -37.13
C VAL A 107 -3.82 -13.40 -38.57
N VAL A 108 -3.66 -12.47 -39.50
CA VAL A 108 -3.57 -12.74 -40.94
C VAL A 108 -2.32 -12.11 -41.53
N ARG A 109 -1.65 -12.85 -42.42
CA ARG A 109 -0.53 -12.37 -43.22
C ARG A 109 -0.60 -12.96 -44.63
N GLU A 110 -0.71 -12.13 -45.65
CA GLU A 110 -0.86 -12.59 -47.04
C GLU A 110 0.44 -13.19 -47.62
N SER A 111 1.59 -12.58 -47.29
CA SER A 111 2.93 -13.07 -47.64
C SER A 111 3.98 -12.55 -46.66
N ASP A 112 5.22 -13.06 -46.77
CA ASP A 112 6.35 -12.60 -45.94
C ASP A 112 6.74 -11.13 -46.16
N SER A 113 6.23 -10.49 -47.22
CA SER A 113 6.42 -9.06 -47.49
C SER A 113 5.20 -8.21 -47.14
N ASP A 114 4.05 -8.84 -46.82
CA ASP A 114 2.85 -8.13 -46.44
C ASP A 114 2.79 -7.88 -44.92
N PRO A 115 2.12 -6.81 -44.48
CA PRO A 115 1.96 -6.52 -43.06
C PRO A 115 1.22 -7.64 -42.34
N LEU A 116 1.66 -7.93 -41.11
CA LEU A 116 0.92 -8.77 -40.17
C LEU A 116 -0.28 -7.98 -39.64
N ARG A 117 -1.48 -8.47 -39.86
CA ARG A 117 -2.73 -7.85 -39.39
C ARG A 117 -3.25 -8.62 -38.18
N VAL A 118 -3.36 -7.95 -37.05
CA VAL A 118 -3.89 -8.51 -35.80
C VAL A 118 -5.23 -7.83 -35.52
N SER A 119 -6.29 -8.61 -35.36
CA SER A 119 -7.63 -8.15 -35.01
C SER A 119 -8.05 -8.80 -33.70
N VAL A 120 -8.47 -7.99 -32.73
CA VAL A 120 -8.80 -8.48 -31.38
C VAL A 120 -10.12 -7.91 -30.89
N TRP A 121 -10.89 -8.77 -30.22
CA TRP A 121 -12.12 -8.47 -29.52
C TRP A 121 -11.96 -8.77 -28.03
N LEU A 122 -12.20 -7.75 -27.21
CA LEU A 122 -12.26 -7.82 -25.75
C LEU A 122 -13.73 -7.58 -25.34
N PRO A 123 -14.53 -8.65 -25.13
CA PRO A 123 -15.98 -8.53 -24.92
C PRO A 123 -16.39 -8.14 -23.51
N ASP A 124 -15.49 -8.27 -22.53
CA ASP A 124 -15.78 -8.03 -21.12
C ASP A 124 -14.54 -7.41 -20.46
N MET A 125 -14.64 -6.12 -20.17
CA MET A 125 -13.63 -5.33 -19.45
C MET A 125 -14.04 -5.08 -18.00
N GLY A 126 -15.03 -5.81 -17.47
CA GLY A 126 -15.61 -5.58 -16.16
C GLY A 126 -16.88 -4.73 -16.16
N GLN A 127 -17.47 -4.59 -14.97
CA GLN A 127 -18.73 -3.88 -14.75
C GLN A 127 -18.44 -2.50 -14.14
N SER A 128 -18.81 -1.43 -14.85
CA SER A 128 -18.84 -0.08 -14.29
C SER A 128 -20.25 0.26 -13.79
N ASP A 129 -20.40 1.31 -12.99
CA ASP A 129 -21.70 1.86 -12.57
C ASP A 129 -22.62 2.23 -13.76
N GLU A 130 -22.07 2.29 -14.98
CA GLU A 130 -22.77 2.62 -16.23
C GLU A 130 -23.02 1.42 -17.16
N GLY A 131 -22.54 0.21 -16.81
CA GLY A 131 -22.77 -1.03 -17.57
C GLY A 131 -21.50 -1.80 -17.95
N GLU A 132 -21.67 -2.84 -18.77
CA GLU A 132 -20.58 -3.60 -19.42
C GLU A 132 -19.76 -2.66 -20.32
N GLN A 133 -18.49 -2.99 -20.56
CA GLN A 133 -17.59 -2.29 -21.49
C GLN A 133 -16.84 -3.29 -22.38
N ALA A 134 -16.61 -2.92 -23.64
CA ALA A 134 -15.92 -3.77 -24.62
C ALA A 134 -14.99 -2.97 -25.54
N ILE A 135 -13.89 -3.60 -25.98
CA ILE A 135 -12.86 -2.96 -26.83
C ILE A 135 -12.60 -3.79 -28.07
N LYS A 136 -12.52 -3.13 -29.24
CA LYS A 136 -11.92 -3.73 -30.44
C LYS A 136 -10.60 -3.03 -30.72
N PHE A 137 -9.59 -3.79 -31.09
CA PHE A 137 -8.38 -3.20 -31.63
C PHE A 137 -7.86 -3.93 -32.86
N LYS A 138 -7.13 -3.17 -33.66
CA LYS A 138 -6.51 -3.60 -34.91
C LYS A 138 -5.08 -3.10 -34.98
N ALA A 139 -4.13 -4.01 -35.15
CA ALA A 139 -2.74 -3.68 -35.44
C ALA A 139 -2.36 -4.07 -36.87
N GLU A 140 -1.71 -3.17 -37.61
CA GLU A 140 -1.04 -3.46 -38.88
C GLU A 140 0.46 -3.28 -38.70
N ILE A 141 1.20 -4.40 -38.60
CA ILE A 141 2.63 -4.43 -38.33
C ILE A 141 3.38 -4.69 -39.64
N ARG A 142 4.14 -3.70 -40.12
CA ARG A 142 4.91 -3.76 -41.36
C ARG A 142 6.31 -4.29 -41.12
N ASN A 143 6.96 -3.85 -40.04
CA ASN A 143 8.28 -4.32 -39.63
C ASN A 143 8.32 -4.48 -38.10
N GLY A 144 8.97 -5.53 -37.61
CA GLY A 144 9.21 -5.71 -36.18
C GLY A 144 10.26 -4.73 -35.63
N ALA A 145 10.33 -4.62 -34.31
CA ALA A 145 11.36 -3.86 -33.63
C ALA A 145 12.77 -4.42 -33.93
N THR A 146 13.75 -3.51 -34.04
CA THR A 146 15.17 -3.83 -34.25
C THR A 146 16.04 -2.91 -33.40
N ASP A 147 17.33 -3.22 -33.22
CA ASP A 147 18.26 -2.34 -32.50
C ASP A 147 18.33 -0.91 -33.10
N ALA A 148 18.15 -0.80 -34.43
CA ALA A 148 18.18 0.48 -35.15
C ALA A 148 16.84 1.23 -35.08
N ASN A 149 15.72 0.50 -35.04
CA ASN A 149 14.39 1.07 -34.83
C ASN A 149 13.64 0.24 -33.78
N PRO A 150 13.75 0.59 -32.49
CA PRO A 150 13.15 -0.18 -31.40
C PRO A 150 11.63 -0.08 -31.37
N PHE A 151 11.02 0.89 -32.04
CA PHE A 151 9.56 1.01 -32.14
C PHE A 151 8.97 0.08 -33.19
N GLY A 152 9.79 -0.42 -34.14
CA GLY A 152 9.29 -1.12 -35.32
C GLY A 152 8.51 -0.19 -36.26
N ASP A 153 7.65 -0.77 -37.08
CA ASP A 153 6.79 -0.05 -38.02
C ASP A 153 5.37 -0.62 -37.95
N PHE A 154 4.47 0.06 -37.26
CA PHE A 154 3.09 -0.35 -37.08
C PHE A 154 2.09 0.82 -36.98
N THR A 155 0.83 0.51 -37.27
CA THR A 155 -0.34 1.30 -36.86
C THR A 155 -1.20 0.45 -35.94
N PHE A 156 -1.63 1.01 -34.82
CA PHE A 156 -2.52 0.39 -33.85
C PHE A 156 -3.73 1.29 -33.66
N ASN A 157 -4.93 0.77 -33.94
CA ASN A 157 -6.20 1.46 -33.76
C ASN A 157 -7.05 0.71 -32.74
N PHE A 158 -7.73 1.43 -31.86
CA PHE A 158 -8.67 0.85 -30.90
C PHE A 158 -9.93 1.70 -30.80
N ASP A 159 -11.07 1.04 -30.59
CA ASP A 159 -12.38 1.66 -30.45
C ASP A 159 -13.07 1.12 -29.20
N PHE A 160 -13.66 2.02 -28.40
CA PHE A 160 -14.40 1.70 -27.18
C PHE A 160 -15.89 1.54 -27.46
N PHE A 161 -16.52 0.54 -26.85
CA PHE A 161 -17.94 0.25 -26.98
C PHE A 161 -18.58 -0.03 -25.62
N ASP A 162 -19.86 0.29 -25.45
CA ASP A 162 -20.64 -0.17 -24.28
C ASP A 162 -20.66 -1.71 -24.27
N ASN A 163 -21.01 -2.33 -25.38
CA ASN A 163 -20.89 -3.77 -25.58
C ASN A 163 -20.97 -4.07 -27.08
N PHE A 164 -20.62 -5.30 -27.48
CA PHE A 164 -20.68 -5.69 -28.89
C PHE A 164 -22.10 -5.92 -29.42
N ASP A 165 -23.11 -6.03 -28.55
CA ASP A 165 -24.50 -6.24 -28.97
C ASP A 165 -25.18 -4.93 -29.41
N GLN A 166 -25.01 -3.86 -28.63
CA GLN A 166 -25.52 -2.53 -28.90
C GLN A 166 -24.60 -1.76 -29.85
N ASN A 167 -23.28 -2.03 -29.79
CA ASN A 167 -22.25 -1.47 -30.66
C ASN A 167 -22.28 0.08 -30.71
N ASN A 168 -22.62 0.72 -29.58
CA ASN A 168 -22.49 2.15 -29.39
C ASN A 168 -21.02 2.46 -29.13
N GLN A 169 -20.39 3.25 -30.01
CA GLN A 169 -18.99 3.63 -29.84
C GLN A 169 -18.90 4.86 -28.91
N SER A 170 -18.09 4.77 -27.86
CA SER A 170 -17.89 5.82 -26.84
C SER A 170 -16.55 6.55 -26.96
N GLY A 171 -15.68 6.10 -27.86
CA GLY A 171 -14.37 6.71 -28.11
C GLY A 171 -13.43 5.79 -28.89
N GLY A 172 -12.14 6.10 -28.83
CA GLY A 172 -11.07 5.30 -29.41
C GLY A 172 -9.77 6.08 -29.58
N GLY A 173 -8.77 5.41 -30.12
CA GLY A 173 -7.44 5.98 -30.34
C GLY A 173 -6.61 5.31 -31.43
N GLU A 174 -5.46 5.92 -31.67
CA GLU A 174 -4.50 5.54 -32.68
C GLU A 174 -3.07 5.77 -32.19
N VAL A 175 -2.24 4.72 -32.28
CA VAL A 175 -0.79 4.80 -32.16
C VAL A 175 -0.18 4.49 -33.51
N LYS A 176 0.74 5.34 -33.97
CA LYS A 176 1.42 5.15 -35.25
C LYS A 176 2.90 5.43 -35.12
N THR A 177 3.74 4.48 -35.51
CA THR A 177 5.18 4.70 -35.61
C THR A 177 5.53 5.56 -36.82
N ILE A 178 6.61 6.33 -36.70
CA ILE A 178 7.13 7.20 -37.75
C ILE A 178 8.29 6.46 -38.43
N SER A 179 8.05 5.98 -39.65
CA SER A 179 9.02 5.23 -40.47
C SER A 179 9.40 5.93 -41.78
N ASP A 180 8.75 7.06 -42.10
CA ASP A 180 8.89 7.79 -43.37
C ASP A 180 9.88 8.98 -43.29
N LEU A 181 10.60 9.16 -42.17
CA LEU A 181 11.55 10.27 -41.98
C LEU A 181 13.01 9.77 -41.99
N ASP A 182 13.79 10.24 -42.96
CA ASP A 182 15.22 9.88 -43.06
C ASP A 182 15.99 10.33 -41.80
N GLY A 183 16.67 9.40 -41.13
CA GLY A 183 17.52 9.68 -39.97
C GLY A 183 16.76 9.92 -38.66
N GLN A 184 15.44 9.73 -38.65
CA GLN A 184 14.59 9.95 -37.49
C GLN A 184 13.63 8.78 -37.26
N ILE A 185 13.33 8.53 -35.99
CA ILE A 185 12.34 7.56 -35.53
C ILE A 185 11.38 8.22 -34.54
N GLY A 186 10.24 7.62 -34.30
CA GLY A 186 9.27 8.17 -33.36
C GLY A 186 7.89 7.54 -33.47
N PHE A 187 6.91 8.17 -32.83
CA PHE A 187 5.52 7.77 -32.91
C PHE A 187 4.58 8.95 -32.62
N THR A 188 3.32 8.79 -33.01
CA THR A 188 2.22 9.66 -32.63
C THR A 188 1.15 8.88 -31.88
N LEU A 189 0.52 9.52 -30.91
CA LEU A 189 -0.65 9.02 -30.20
C LEU A 189 -1.80 10.03 -30.34
N TYR A 190 -3.01 9.52 -30.55
CA TYR A 190 -4.24 10.24 -30.34
C TYR A 190 -5.25 9.33 -29.64
N GLU A 191 -5.89 9.82 -28.61
CA GLU A 191 -7.00 9.15 -27.95
C GLU A 191 -8.08 10.17 -27.59
N GLN A 192 -9.34 9.75 -27.69
CA GLN A 192 -10.46 10.48 -27.14
C GLN A 192 -11.52 9.50 -26.63
N GLY A 193 -12.22 9.90 -25.58
CA GLY A 193 -13.37 9.16 -25.09
C GLY A 193 -14.40 10.06 -24.42
N SER A 194 -15.62 9.55 -24.31
CA SER A 194 -16.69 10.16 -23.53
C SER A 194 -17.19 9.15 -22.50
N HIS A 195 -17.20 9.57 -21.23
CA HIS A 195 -17.88 8.85 -20.15
C HIS A 195 -19.27 9.45 -19.96
N GLY A 196 -20.25 8.68 -19.47
CA GLY A 196 -21.62 9.14 -19.26
C GLY A 196 -21.69 10.47 -18.50
N GLY A 197 -22.61 11.35 -18.89
CA GLY A 197 -22.84 12.63 -18.20
C GLY A 197 -22.00 13.83 -18.63
N ASN A 198 -21.84 14.08 -19.94
CA ASN A 198 -21.11 15.24 -20.52
C ASN A 198 -19.62 15.29 -20.15
N GLN A 199 -19.00 14.15 -19.85
CA GLN A 199 -17.56 14.08 -19.56
C GLN A 199 -16.82 13.55 -20.79
N SER A 200 -15.75 14.24 -21.18
CA SER A 200 -14.84 13.79 -22.24
C SER A 200 -13.39 14.01 -21.84
N TYR A 201 -12.53 13.14 -22.36
CA TYR A 201 -11.10 13.28 -22.25
C TYR A 201 -10.45 13.11 -23.61
N LYS A 202 -9.26 13.68 -23.75
CA LYS A 202 -8.44 13.59 -24.95
C LYS A 202 -6.97 13.57 -24.53
N GLN A 203 -6.21 12.69 -25.14
CA GLN A 203 -4.75 12.64 -24.99
C GLN A 203 -4.08 12.56 -26.36
N CYS A 204 -2.94 13.20 -26.49
CA CYS A 204 -2.21 13.21 -27.75
C CYS A 204 -0.72 13.43 -27.56
N ALA A 205 0.06 12.83 -28.45
CA ALA A 205 1.50 12.99 -28.48
C ALA A 205 2.06 12.95 -29.90
N SER A 206 3.14 13.68 -30.13
CA SER A 206 4.06 13.47 -31.25
C SER A 206 5.48 13.48 -30.72
N VAL A 207 6.18 12.36 -30.88
CA VAL A 207 7.54 12.15 -30.40
C VAL A 207 8.42 11.86 -31.60
N VAL A 208 9.46 12.67 -31.82
CA VAL A 208 10.41 12.50 -32.92
C VAL A 208 11.84 12.61 -32.38
N MET A 209 12.68 11.62 -32.68
CA MET A 209 14.06 11.58 -32.24
C MET A 209 14.99 11.11 -33.34
N SER A 210 16.28 11.43 -33.21
CA SER A 210 17.34 10.84 -34.03
C SER A 210 17.33 9.30 -33.92
N GLU A 211 17.72 8.58 -34.98
CA GLU A 211 17.82 7.12 -34.99
C GLU A 211 18.69 6.55 -33.85
N ASP A 212 19.76 7.26 -33.47
CA ASP A 212 20.63 6.86 -32.35
C ASP A 212 20.08 7.26 -30.97
N ARG A 213 18.93 7.95 -30.92
CA ARG A 213 18.22 8.43 -29.73
C ARG A 213 19.04 9.40 -28.87
N THR A 214 20.09 9.99 -29.44
CA THR A 214 20.93 10.97 -28.74
C THR A 214 20.26 12.32 -28.63
N THR A 215 19.31 12.64 -29.51
CA THR A 215 18.52 13.89 -29.50
C THR A 215 17.08 13.64 -29.89
N GLY A 216 16.17 14.50 -29.44
CA GLY A 216 14.78 14.44 -29.87
C GLY A 216 13.93 15.60 -29.36
N VAL A 217 12.73 15.68 -29.92
CA VAL A 217 11.70 16.66 -29.57
C VAL A 217 10.36 15.97 -29.44
N ALA A 218 9.52 16.45 -28.54
CA ALA A 218 8.19 15.92 -28.37
C ALA A 218 7.19 17.03 -28.01
N LEU A 219 5.94 16.81 -28.41
CA LEU A 219 4.79 17.54 -27.90
C LEU A 219 3.81 16.52 -27.33
N THR A 220 3.38 16.71 -26.09
CA THR A 220 2.40 15.86 -25.41
C THR A 220 1.32 16.72 -24.79
N GLY A 221 0.10 16.18 -24.68
CA GLY A 221 -1.00 16.95 -24.14
C GLY A 221 -2.19 16.11 -23.75
N MET A 222 -2.85 16.56 -22.70
CA MET A 222 -4.07 15.99 -22.16
C MET A 222 -5.11 17.09 -21.93
N GLU A 223 -6.36 16.79 -22.24
CA GLU A 223 -7.49 17.68 -22.04
C GLU A 223 -8.64 16.88 -21.44
N TYR A 224 -9.34 17.45 -20.48
CA TYR A 224 -10.57 16.90 -19.92
C TYR A 224 -11.65 17.97 -19.87
N SER A 225 -12.90 17.57 -20.08
CA SER A 225 -14.06 18.43 -19.93
C SER A 225 -15.19 17.67 -19.27
N GLY A 226 -15.88 18.30 -18.33
CA GLY A 226 -16.96 17.67 -17.59
C GLY A 226 -17.90 18.67 -16.92
N GLN A 227 -18.92 18.16 -16.23
CA GLN A 227 -19.94 18.97 -15.56
C GLN A 227 -19.37 19.94 -14.52
N TYR A 228 -18.21 19.61 -13.93
CA TYR A 228 -17.60 20.37 -12.83
C TYR A 228 -16.39 21.23 -13.26
N GLY A 229 -16.03 21.22 -14.55
CA GLY A 229 -14.93 22.03 -15.09
C GLY A 229 -14.33 21.45 -16.36
N SER A 230 -13.46 22.24 -17.00
CA SER A 230 -12.59 21.80 -18.08
C SER A 230 -11.17 22.20 -17.75
N GLY A 231 -10.22 21.31 -18.01
CA GLY A 231 -8.80 21.56 -17.80
C GLY A 231 -7.98 20.81 -18.84
N GLY A 232 -6.69 21.06 -18.83
CA GLY A 232 -5.76 20.43 -19.74
C GLY A 232 -4.40 21.07 -19.63
N GLN A 233 -3.40 20.29 -19.98
CA GLN A 233 -2.01 20.69 -19.92
C GLN A 233 -1.31 20.16 -21.16
N THR A 234 -0.46 20.99 -21.75
CA THR A 234 0.37 20.63 -22.88
C THR A 234 1.83 20.91 -22.57
N PHE A 235 2.70 20.06 -23.13
CA PHE A 235 4.13 20.10 -22.91
C PHE A 235 4.87 20.12 -24.24
N ALA A 236 6.00 20.83 -24.23
CA ALA A 236 7.04 20.73 -25.23
C ALA A 236 8.33 20.25 -24.60
N LEU A 237 8.96 19.27 -25.26
CA LEU A 237 10.20 18.69 -24.81
C LEU A 237 11.26 18.79 -25.91
N ALA A 238 12.48 19.08 -25.52
CA ALA A 238 13.67 18.89 -26.33
C ALA A 238 14.73 18.20 -25.48
N PHE A 239 15.37 17.14 -25.97
CA PHE A 239 16.36 16.40 -25.19
C PHE A 239 17.65 16.11 -25.97
N ASN A 240 18.71 15.89 -25.21
CA ASN A 240 19.95 15.25 -25.66
C ASN A 240 20.30 14.10 -24.69
N GLU A 241 21.45 13.42 -24.86
CA GLU A 241 21.89 12.31 -24.01
C GLU A 241 21.78 12.58 -22.49
N ASN A 242 22.07 13.80 -22.03
CA ASN A 242 22.23 14.11 -20.61
C ASN A 242 21.14 15.03 -20.03
N ARG A 243 20.34 15.68 -20.88
CA ARG A 243 19.45 16.79 -20.49
C ARG A 243 18.13 16.73 -21.25
N VAL A 244 17.06 17.17 -20.60
CA VAL A 244 15.78 17.48 -21.24
C VAL A 244 15.32 18.87 -20.80
N LEU A 245 14.90 19.67 -21.76
CA LEU A 245 14.22 20.94 -21.57
C LEU A 245 12.73 20.70 -21.76
N VAL A 246 11.94 21.02 -20.74
CA VAL A 246 10.48 20.90 -20.73
C VAL A 246 9.87 22.28 -20.60
N GLN A 247 8.82 22.59 -21.35
CA GLN A 247 7.99 23.77 -21.17
C GLN A 247 6.51 23.38 -21.20
N SER A 248 5.71 23.90 -20.27
CA SER A 248 4.30 23.56 -20.15
C SER A 248 3.37 24.78 -20.18
N THR A 249 2.07 24.54 -20.44
CA THR A 249 0.98 25.53 -20.32
C THR A 249 -0.36 24.83 -20.06
N ASN A 250 -1.28 25.51 -19.36
CA ASN A 250 -2.64 25.01 -19.08
C ASN A 250 -3.63 25.28 -20.24
N GLY A 251 -3.12 25.17 -21.47
CA GLY A 251 -3.83 25.50 -22.71
C GLY A 251 -3.45 24.53 -23.83
N GLY A 252 -3.84 24.85 -25.06
CA GLY A 252 -3.52 24.02 -26.22
C GLY A 252 -2.06 24.18 -26.66
N PHE A 253 -1.64 23.36 -27.63
CA PHE A 253 -0.27 23.43 -28.18
C PHE A 253 0.10 24.80 -28.79
N ASP A 254 -0.87 25.57 -29.25
CA ASP A 254 -0.65 26.92 -29.78
C ASP A 254 -0.36 27.94 -28.67
N ASP A 255 -0.74 27.64 -27.42
CA ASP A 255 -0.51 28.46 -26.24
C ASP A 255 0.88 28.22 -25.61
N LEU A 256 1.66 27.27 -26.13
CA LEU A 256 3.01 26.98 -25.64
C LEU A 256 3.92 28.21 -25.86
N PRO A 257 4.59 28.75 -24.82
CA PRO A 257 5.25 30.05 -24.93
C PRO A 257 6.32 30.13 -26.04
N TYR A 258 7.04 29.03 -26.33
CA TYR A 258 8.06 29.01 -27.40
C TYR A 258 7.46 29.34 -28.79
N LYS A 259 6.17 29.09 -29.01
CA LYS A 259 5.45 29.44 -30.25
C LYS A 259 5.43 30.95 -30.51
N SER A 260 5.50 31.75 -29.45
CA SER A 260 5.57 33.22 -29.51
C SER A 260 7.01 33.76 -29.43
N GLY A 261 8.01 32.87 -29.38
CA GLY A 261 9.42 33.19 -29.20
C GLY A 261 9.86 33.33 -27.74
N ASP A 262 9.01 32.99 -26.77
CA ASP A 262 9.35 32.95 -25.35
C ASP A 262 9.80 31.55 -24.93
N PHE A 263 11.12 31.36 -24.87
CA PHE A 263 11.74 30.10 -24.47
C PHE A 263 12.06 30.02 -22.97
N ALA A 264 11.66 31.02 -22.18
CA ALA A 264 12.03 31.12 -20.77
C ALA A 264 10.84 30.84 -19.85
N THR A 265 9.67 31.40 -20.15
CA THR A 265 8.49 31.25 -19.30
C THR A 265 8.05 29.78 -19.24
N GLY A 266 7.83 29.27 -18.03
CA GLY A 266 7.38 27.89 -17.79
C GLY A 266 8.38 26.80 -18.20
N SER A 267 9.65 27.16 -18.43
CA SER A 267 10.67 26.20 -18.85
C SER A 267 11.46 25.65 -17.68
N GLN A 268 11.68 24.33 -17.68
CA GLN A 268 12.49 23.60 -16.71
C GLN A 268 13.54 22.77 -17.43
N CYS A 269 14.79 22.85 -16.96
CA CYS A 269 15.88 21.99 -17.43
C CYS A 269 16.03 20.84 -16.44
N LEU A 270 15.97 19.60 -16.91
CA LEU A 270 16.06 18.41 -16.07
C LEU A 270 17.22 17.51 -16.54
N SER A 271 17.84 16.80 -15.60
CA SER A 271 18.87 15.81 -15.88
C SER A 271 18.26 14.50 -16.37
N ARG A 272 18.89 13.86 -17.36
CA ARG A 272 18.53 12.49 -17.80
C ARG A 272 19.39 11.40 -17.15
N THR A 273 20.36 11.80 -16.33
CA THR A 273 21.36 10.91 -15.74
C THR A 273 21.42 11.02 -14.22
N GLU A 274 20.69 11.95 -13.62
CA GLU A 274 20.63 12.15 -12.18
C GLU A 274 19.18 12.28 -11.76
N PHE A 275 18.79 11.47 -10.77
CA PHE A 275 17.42 11.35 -10.31
C PHE A 275 17.32 11.53 -8.80
N THR A 276 16.17 12.01 -8.34
CA THR A 276 15.71 11.91 -6.96
C THR A 276 14.82 10.69 -6.87
N SER A 277 15.15 9.74 -6.00
CA SER A 277 14.41 8.50 -5.82
C SER A 277 13.41 8.63 -4.67
N HIS A 278 12.17 8.19 -4.90
CA HIS A 278 11.14 7.95 -3.91
C HIS A 278 10.83 6.45 -3.90
N VAL A 279 11.04 5.80 -2.75
CA VAL A 279 10.81 4.35 -2.64
C VAL A 279 9.43 4.11 -2.03
N HIS A 280 8.65 3.27 -2.71
CA HIS A 280 7.28 2.93 -2.31
C HIS A 280 7.20 1.61 -1.57
N ARG A 281 8.12 0.67 -1.85
CA ARG A 281 8.14 -0.66 -1.21
C ARG A 281 9.54 -1.09 -0.82
N TYR A 282 9.62 -1.82 0.29
CA TYR A 282 10.88 -2.37 0.81
C TYR A 282 10.73 -3.83 1.21
N ASP A 283 11.84 -4.56 1.11
CA ASP A 283 12.01 -5.91 1.63
C ASP A 283 13.05 -5.90 2.77
N LEU A 284 12.87 -6.79 3.75
CA LEU A 284 13.84 -7.03 4.82
C LEU A 284 14.57 -8.35 4.61
N PHE A 285 15.84 -8.37 4.97
CA PHE A 285 16.70 -9.55 4.91
C PHE A 285 17.45 -9.73 6.22
N ASP A 286 17.74 -10.98 6.59
CA ASP A 286 18.58 -11.28 7.74
C ASP A 286 20.01 -10.77 7.50
N ILE A 287 20.55 -9.98 8.43
CA ILE A 287 21.87 -9.35 8.28
C ILE A 287 23.02 -10.36 8.19
N SER A 288 22.82 -11.55 8.76
CA SER A 288 23.88 -12.55 8.93
C SER A 288 23.96 -13.52 7.76
N THR A 289 22.89 -13.66 6.98
CA THR A 289 22.75 -14.65 5.90
C THR A 289 22.29 -14.03 4.58
N GLY A 290 21.64 -12.88 4.61
CA GLY A 290 20.99 -12.27 3.45
C GLY A 290 19.74 -12.99 2.99
N ALA A 291 19.18 -13.90 3.79
CA ALA A 291 17.91 -14.56 3.52
C ALA A 291 16.75 -13.57 3.66
N ALA A 292 15.73 -13.67 2.80
CA ALA A 292 14.54 -12.84 2.91
C ALA A 292 13.78 -13.11 4.23
N VAL A 293 13.26 -12.06 4.85
CA VAL A 293 12.45 -12.16 6.07
C VAL A 293 11.00 -12.39 5.65
N GLU A 294 10.57 -13.64 5.68
CA GLU A 294 9.17 -14.00 5.39
C GLU A 294 8.32 -13.95 6.67
N LEU A 295 7.08 -13.48 6.52
CA LEU A 295 6.06 -13.46 7.57
C LEU A 295 4.82 -14.17 7.08
N ASN A 296 4.23 -15.04 7.90
CA ASN A 296 2.91 -15.58 7.66
C ASN A 296 1.84 -14.55 8.07
N SER A 297 1.66 -13.51 7.26
CA SER A 297 0.72 -12.41 7.51
C SER A 297 -0.75 -12.81 7.32
N GLY A 298 -1.01 -13.90 6.60
CA GLY A 298 -2.34 -14.42 6.31
C GLY A 298 -2.39 -15.26 5.04
N PHE A 299 -3.60 -15.65 4.64
CA PHE A 299 -3.84 -16.33 3.38
C PHE A 299 -5.26 -16.08 2.87
N PRO A 300 -5.48 -16.15 1.55
CA PRO A 300 -6.81 -16.04 0.98
C PRO A 300 -7.67 -17.26 1.33
N ILE A 301 -8.98 -17.02 1.41
CA ILE A 301 -10.00 -18.02 1.69
C ILE A 301 -11.14 -17.89 0.69
N ARG A 302 -11.91 -18.96 0.55
CA ARG A 302 -13.18 -18.99 -0.18
C ARG A 302 -14.31 -19.44 0.72
N TYR A 303 -15.48 -18.87 0.51
CA TYR A 303 -16.68 -19.18 1.29
C TYR A 303 -17.96 -19.10 0.46
N ASP A 304 -19.01 -19.73 0.98
CA ASP A 304 -20.34 -19.73 0.39
C ASP A 304 -21.22 -18.69 1.08
N SER A 305 -21.32 -17.51 0.48
CA SER A 305 -22.15 -16.42 1.01
C SER A 305 -23.67 -16.72 0.92
N THR A 306 -24.08 -17.70 0.10
CA THR A 306 -25.48 -17.95 -0.26
C THR A 306 -26.08 -19.24 0.30
N GLY A 307 -25.25 -20.09 0.91
CA GLY A 307 -25.64 -21.41 1.41
C GLY A 307 -26.02 -22.41 0.32
N ASN A 308 -25.52 -22.22 -0.91
CA ASN A 308 -25.81 -23.07 -2.07
C ASN A 308 -24.87 -24.29 -2.19
N GLY A 309 -23.85 -24.38 -1.34
CA GLY A 309 -22.83 -25.43 -1.31
C GLY A 309 -21.58 -25.14 -2.16
N ASN A 310 -21.49 -23.96 -2.79
CA ASN A 310 -20.35 -23.53 -3.60
C ASN A 310 -19.65 -22.33 -2.96
N ASN A 311 -18.33 -22.41 -2.82
CA ASN A 311 -17.53 -21.31 -2.28
C ASN A 311 -17.19 -20.29 -3.37
N ASP A 312 -18.17 -19.52 -3.81
CA ASP A 312 -18.07 -18.63 -4.97
C ASP A 312 -17.52 -17.22 -4.62
N ASN A 313 -17.35 -16.92 -3.33
CA ASN A 313 -16.86 -15.63 -2.84
C ASN A 313 -15.44 -15.72 -2.27
N TYR A 314 -14.73 -14.59 -2.29
CA TYR A 314 -13.35 -14.47 -1.82
C TYR A 314 -13.25 -13.72 -0.48
N GLY A 315 -12.29 -14.13 0.33
CA GLY A 315 -11.91 -13.42 1.55
C GLY A 315 -10.42 -13.57 1.82
N PHE A 316 -9.95 -12.91 2.86
CA PHE A 316 -8.58 -13.02 3.35
C PHE A 316 -8.60 -13.08 4.87
N ILE A 317 -7.86 -14.01 5.45
CA ILE A 317 -7.69 -14.06 6.90
C ILE A 317 -6.22 -13.98 7.26
N GLY A 318 -5.91 -13.14 8.23
CA GLY A 318 -4.54 -12.89 8.67
C GLY A 318 -4.47 -12.36 10.09
N TYR A 319 -3.30 -11.84 10.45
CA TYR A 319 -3.03 -11.28 11.79
C TYR A 319 -4.04 -10.19 12.21
N TRP A 320 -4.50 -9.39 11.24
CA TRP A 320 -5.43 -8.29 11.49
C TRP A 320 -6.90 -8.72 11.58
N GLY A 321 -7.19 -10.00 11.35
CA GLY A 321 -8.55 -10.55 11.33
C GLY A 321 -8.97 -10.99 9.94
N LEU A 322 -10.28 -10.99 9.72
CA LEU A 322 -10.93 -11.51 8.53
C LEU A 322 -11.49 -10.36 7.69
N TRP A 323 -11.16 -10.38 6.40
CA TRP A 323 -11.80 -9.59 5.37
C TRP A 323 -12.61 -10.49 4.43
N THR A 324 -13.75 -10.00 3.98
CA THR A 324 -14.66 -10.75 3.10
C THR A 324 -15.20 -9.84 2.01
N GLU A 325 -15.32 -10.37 0.80
CA GLU A 325 -16.06 -9.75 -0.28
C GLU A 325 -17.51 -9.47 0.16
N SER A 326 -18.06 -8.30 -0.20
CA SER A 326 -19.42 -7.85 0.17
C SER A 326 -19.73 -7.71 1.68
N GLY A 327 -18.73 -7.77 2.56
CA GLY A 327 -18.90 -7.56 4.01
C GLY A 327 -19.68 -8.68 4.72
N HIS A 328 -19.56 -9.92 4.23
CA HIS A 328 -20.23 -11.09 4.80
C HIS A 328 -19.82 -11.32 6.26
N GLN A 329 -20.82 -11.41 7.15
CA GLN A 329 -20.60 -11.64 8.58
C GLN A 329 -20.66 -13.13 8.90
N PHE A 330 -19.60 -13.66 9.49
CA PHE A 330 -19.57 -15.04 9.98
C PHE A 330 -20.02 -15.17 11.43
N SER A 331 -20.69 -16.27 11.72
CA SER A 331 -20.96 -16.74 13.06
C SER A 331 -19.84 -17.66 13.56
N ASN A 332 -19.63 -17.69 14.87
CA ASN A 332 -18.72 -18.65 15.50
C ASN A 332 -19.12 -20.08 15.14
N GLY A 333 -18.19 -20.86 14.58
CA GLY A 333 -18.40 -22.23 14.12
C GLY A 333 -18.70 -22.39 12.63
N ASP A 334 -18.87 -21.28 11.87
CA ASP A 334 -18.99 -21.34 10.41
C ASP A 334 -17.69 -21.87 9.77
N THR A 335 -17.77 -22.32 8.52
CA THR A 335 -16.62 -22.92 7.83
C THR A 335 -16.24 -22.14 6.58
N VAL A 336 -14.93 -22.03 6.35
CA VAL A 336 -14.33 -21.46 5.14
C VAL A 336 -13.28 -22.42 4.59
N VAL A 337 -12.87 -22.25 3.34
CA VAL A 337 -11.84 -23.08 2.72
C VAL A 337 -10.63 -22.21 2.41
N LYS A 338 -9.43 -22.66 2.81
CA LYS A 338 -8.18 -22.02 2.44
C LYS A 338 -7.96 -22.11 0.94
N ASP A 339 -7.63 -20.99 0.31
CA ASP A 339 -7.37 -20.93 -1.13
C ASP A 339 -5.87 -20.91 -1.38
N ASN A 340 -5.27 -22.05 -1.73
CA ASN A 340 -3.82 -22.17 -1.94
C ASN A 340 -3.46 -22.86 -3.26
N ASN A 341 -4.37 -22.89 -4.24
CA ASN A 341 -4.22 -23.49 -5.56
C ASN A 341 -3.82 -25.00 -5.62
N GLU A 342 -3.58 -25.67 -4.48
CA GLU A 342 -3.07 -27.06 -4.45
C GLU A 342 -3.81 -27.99 -3.46
N GLN A 343 -4.43 -27.48 -2.38
CA GLN A 343 -5.23 -28.26 -1.42
C GLN A 343 -6.36 -27.46 -0.75
N GLN A 344 -7.59 -27.94 -0.84
CA GLN A 344 -8.71 -27.41 -0.05
C GLN A 344 -8.60 -27.87 1.41
N GLU A 345 -8.14 -26.98 2.30
CA GLU A 345 -8.19 -27.15 3.75
C GLU A 345 -9.44 -26.47 4.29
N THR A 346 -10.28 -27.20 5.04
CA THR A 346 -11.46 -26.60 5.68
C THR A 346 -11.07 -26.03 7.05
N LEU A 347 -11.42 -24.78 7.26
CA LEU A 347 -11.16 -24.02 8.48
C LEU A 347 -12.48 -23.66 9.15
N THR A 348 -12.48 -23.63 10.48
CA THR A 348 -13.63 -23.22 11.28
C THR A 348 -13.41 -21.83 11.85
N ILE A 349 -14.33 -20.91 11.58
CA ILE A 349 -14.32 -19.54 12.09
C ILE A 349 -14.54 -19.54 13.60
N VAL A 350 -13.71 -18.77 14.31
CA VAL A 350 -13.86 -18.46 15.73
C VAL A 350 -13.99 -16.96 15.91
N THR A 351 -15.09 -16.51 16.50
CA THR A 351 -15.32 -15.09 16.80
C THR A 351 -15.47 -14.85 18.30
N ALA A 352 -14.98 -13.71 18.78
CA ALA A 352 -15.15 -13.24 20.15
C ALA A 352 -15.66 -11.78 20.16
N PRO A 353 -16.44 -11.38 21.19
CA PRO A 353 -17.07 -10.05 21.23
C PRO A 353 -16.09 -8.90 21.45
N GLY A 354 -14.82 -9.21 21.71
CA GLY A 354 -13.73 -8.27 21.84
C GLY A 354 -12.40 -8.94 21.54
N ARG A 355 -11.30 -8.20 21.77
CA ARG A 355 -9.94 -8.66 21.60
C ARG A 355 -9.07 -8.29 22.79
N LEU A 356 -8.16 -9.19 23.16
CA LEU A 356 -7.17 -8.93 24.20
C LEU A 356 -5.87 -8.44 23.56
N ILE A 357 -5.37 -7.30 24.03
CA ILE A 357 -4.21 -6.61 23.50
C ILE A 357 -3.12 -6.62 24.57
N LYS A 358 -1.99 -7.28 24.31
CA LYS A 358 -0.78 -7.19 25.13
C LYS A 358 0.01 -5.96 24.71
N ASN A 359 0.36 -5.13 25.67
CA ASN A 359 1.18 -3.93 25.51
C ASN A 359 2.54 -4.17 26.16
N THR A 360 3.61 -4.07 25.36
CA THR A 360 4.99 -4.10 25.84
C THR A 360 5.49 -2.68 25.95
N VAL A 361 6.00 -2.32 27.12
CA VAL A 361 6.42 -0.96 27.47
C VAL A 361 7.81 -0.68 26.91
N ASN A 362 7.94 0.41 26.15
CA ASN A 362 9.20 0.97 25.70
C ASN A 362 9.36 2.41 26.20
N THR A 363 10.60 2.87 26.30
CA THR A 363 10.94 4.24 26.71
C THR A 363 11.76 4.94 25.64
N LEU A 364 11.54 6.24 25.46
CA LEU A 364 12.35 7.11 24.60
C LEU A 364 12.81 8.33 25.41
N ALA A 365 14.11 8.64 25.39
CA ALA A 365 14.66 9.71 26.21
C ALA A 365 14.13 11.07 25.73
N LEU A 366 13.90 12.01 26.66
CA LEU A 366 13.43 13.36 26.31
C LEU A 366 14.38 14.11 25.35
N THR A 367 15.67 13.76 25.38
CA THR A 367 16.69 14.29 24.47
C THR A 367 16.54 13.83 23.01
N GLU A 368 15.75 12.78 22.77
CA GLU A 368 15.53 12.16 21.46
C GLU A 368 14.16 12.54 20.85
N LEU A 369 13.39 13.40 21.51
CA LEU A 369 12.06 13.82 21.05
C LEU A 369 12.08 14.98 20.04
N ALA A 370 13.26 15.43 19.64
CA ALA A 370 13.38 16.49 18.66
C ALA A 370 12.75 16.04 17.32
N GLY A 371 11.79 16.81 16.83
CA GLY A 371 11.06 16.53 15.58
C GLY A 371 9.90 15.55 15.71
N ILE A 372 9.60 15.05 16.92
CA ILE A 372 8.42 14.20 17.15
C ILE A 372 7.21 15.07 17.49
N ASP A 373 6.17 14.92 16.68
CA ASP A 373 4.87 15.52 16.90
C ASP A 373 3.97 14.57 17.71
N PHE A 374 3.23 15.17 18.63
CA PHE A 374 2.26 14.50 19.49
C PHE A 374 0.88 15.15 19.33
N ASN A 375 -0.15 14.33 19.25
CA ASN A 375 -1.54 14.72 19.38
C ASN A 375 -1.94 14.74 20.86
N TYR A 376 -2.66 15.78 21.26
CA TYR A 376 -3.11 15.98 22.63
C TYR A 376 -4.53 16.56 22.68
N TRP A 377 -5.34 16.04 23.60
CA TRP A 377 -6.72 16.48 23.84
C TRP A 377 -6.86 17.05 25.24
N ASP A 378 -7.56 18.17 25.32
CA ASP A 378 -7.96 18.79 26.58
C ASP A 378 -9.32 19.48 26.44
N ASP A 379 -9.78 20.12 27.52
CA ASP A 379 -11.08 20.78 27.58
C ASP A 379 -11.29 21.83 26.47
N ASP A 380 -10.22 22.47 25.97
CA ASP A 380 -10.32 23.46 24.90
C ASP A 380 -10.74 22.79 23.58
N VAL A 381 -10.20 21.61 23.26
CA VAL A 381 -10.58 20.83 22.06
C VAL A 381 -12.07 20.50 22.10
N TYR A 382 -12.57 20.01 23.24
CA TYR A 382 -13.96 19.60 23.38
C TYR A 382 -14.96 20.76 23.43
N GLN A 383 -14.47 22.00 23.62
CA GLN A 383 -15.28 23.22 23.62
C GLN A 383 -15.23 23.98 22.29
N ASP A 384 -14.14 23.84 21.53
CA ASP A 384 -13.88 24.53 20.27
C ASP A 384 -13.85 23.52 19.10
N ASN A 385 -15.03 23.27 18.52
CA ASN A 385 -15.22 22.37 17.38
C ASN A 385 -14.59 22.88 16.06
N SER A 386 -13.69 23.87 16.09
CA SER A 386 -12.94 24.29 14.89
C SER A 386 -11.71 23.43 14.61
N PHE A 387 -11.30 22.59 15.56
CA PHE A 387 -10.16 21.70 15.42
C PHE A 387 -10.34 20.43 16.27
N ASP A 388 -9.67 19.36 15.88
CA ASP A 388 -9.89 18.03 16.43
C ASP A 388 -8.87 17.65 17.52
N GLN A 389 -7.68 18.24 17.49
CA GLN A 389 -6.60 17.97 18.45
C GLN A 389 -5.49 19.04 18.44
N TRP A 390 -4.76 19.15 19.54
CA TRP A 390 -3.53 19.95 19.58
C TRP A 390 -2.35 19.18 19.00
N VAL A 391 -1.49 19.89 18.25
CA VAL A 391 -0.13 19.43 17.94
C VAL A 391 0.81 19.90 19.03
N VAL A 392 1.56 18.98 19.63
CA VAL A 392 2.46 19.18 20.76
C VAL A 392 3.87 18.76 20.39
N ASN A 393 4.86 19.54 20.82
CA ASN A 393 6.28 19.23 20.69
C ASN A 393 6.97 19.31 22.05
N TYR A 394 8.11 18.64 22.16
CA TYR A 394 9.02 18.81 23.30
C TYR A 394 10.14 19.80 22.94
N SER A 395 10.17 20.95 23.61
CA SER A 395 11.17 22.00 23.37
C SER A 395 11.47 22.77 24.65
N ASN A 396 12.72 23.23 24.80
CA ASN A 396 13.17 23.96 26.00
C ASN A 396 12.89 23.21 27.32
N GLN A 397 12.96 21.88 27.30
CA GLN A 397 12.64 20.98 28.42
C GLN A 397 11.16 20.99 28.85
N GLN A 398 10.24 21.37 27.97
CA GLN A 398 8.81 21.43 28.25
C GLN A 398 7.99 20.91 27.07
N PHE A 399 6.83 20.32 27.35
CA PHE A 399 5.83 20.03 26.32
C PHE A 399 5.04 21.32 26.02
N ILE A 400 4.97 21.67 24.73
CA ILE A 400 4.34 22.90 24.25
C ILE A 400 3.36 22.57 23.12
N LYS A 401 2.16 23.16 23.17
CA LYS A 401 1.21 23.18 22.05
C LYS A 401 1.75 24.16 21.00
N VAL A 402 1.89 23.68 19.76
CA VAL A 402 2.44 24.45 18.63
C VAL A 402 1.43 24.70 17.53
N GLY A 403 0.37 23.89 17.43
CA GLY A 403 -0.64 24.05 16.38
C GLY A 403 -1.98 23.41 16.74
N LYS A 404 -3.01 23.76 15.97
CA LYS A 404 -4.33 23.12 15.96
C LYS A 404 -4.47 22.26 14.71
N LEU A 405 -4.77 20.97 14.86
CA LEU A 405 -4.98 20.04 13.76
C LEU A 405 -6.48 19.83 13.53
N SER A 406 -6.90 19.94 12.28
CA SER A 406 -8.27 19.62 11.83
C SER A 406 -8.22 18.62 10.67
N TRP A 407 -9.10 17.64 10.65
CA TRP A 407 -9.26 16.70 9.54
C TRP A 407 -10.19 17.29 8.48
N THR A 408 -9.69 17.41 7.26
CA THR A 408 -10.44 17.96 6.11
C THR A 408 -10.55 16.91 5.01
N ASP A 409 -11.37 17.19 3.99
CA ASP A 409 -11.49 16.33 2.80
C ASP A 409 -10.15 16.11 2.07
N ASN A 410 -9.17 17.01 2.26
CA ASN A 410 -7.81 16.90 1.70
C ASN A 410 -6.79 16.35 2.72
N GLY A 411 -7.25 15.74 3.81
CA GLY A 411 -6.41 15.21 4.88
C GLY A 411 -6.20 16.17 6.07
N PRO A 412 -5.23 15.87 6.95
CA PRO A 412 -4.98 16.66 8.16
C PRO A 412 -4.39 18.02 7.81
N SER A 413 -4.97 19.08 8.34
CA SER A 413 -4.51 20.46 8.19
C SER A 413 -4.10 21.02 9.54
N VAL A 414 -2.87 21.51 9.65
CA VAL A 414 -2.35 22.10 10.89
C VAL A 414 -2.27 23.62 10.78
N THR A 415 -3.02 24.31 11.63
CA THR A 415 -2.90 25.77 11.83
C THR A 415 -1.90 26.04 12.96
N GLN A 416 -0.72 26.54 12.61
CA GLN A 416 0.33 26.87 13.57
C GLN A 416 -0.06 28.03 14.49
N LEU A 417 0.32 27.95 15.75
CA LEU A 417 0.12 29.00 16.73
C LEU A 417 1.20 30.08 16.57
N GLU A 418 0.79 31.36 16.55
CA GLU A 418 1.74 32.48 16.59
C GLU A 418 2.59 32.49 17.85
N THR A 419 2.08 31.94 18.96
CA THR A 419 2.79 31.79 20.23
C THR A 419 2.49 30.41 20.82
N PRO A 420 3.52 29.55 20.98
CA PRO A 420 3.34 28.25 21.60
C PRO A 420 2.84 28.35 23.06
N ILE A 421 2.03 27.38 23.48
CA ILE A 421 1.41 27.34 24.81
C ILE A 421 2.02 26.18 25.61
N VAL A 422 2.62 26.47 26.78
CA VAL A 422 3.21 25.43 27.64
C VAL A 422 2.14 24.60 28.32
N ILE A 423 2.28 23.28 28.26
CA ILE A 423 1.47 22.35 29.06
C ILE A 423 2.05 22.32 30.47
N SER A 424 1.24 22.76 31.45
CA SER A 424 1.65 22.81 32.85
C SER A 424 1.26 21.52 33.56
N LEU A 425 2.25 20.81 34.11
CA LEU A 425 2.06 19.56 34.85
C LEU A 425 2.47 19.75 36.32
N SER A 426 1.68 19.24 37.25
CA SER A 426 2.04 19.15 38.68
C SER A 426 3.01 17.99 38.91
N ASP A 427 3.64 17.95 40.07
CA ASP A 427 4.49 16.81 40.45
C ASP A 427 3.68 15.50 40.34
N TYR A 428 4.22 14.50 39.64
CA TYR A 428 3.61 13.19 39.36
C TYR A 428 2.37 13.19 38.46
N ASP A 429 2.03 14.31 37.82
CA ASP A 429 0.99 14.30 36.77
C ASP A 429 1.50 13.52 35.54
N SER A 430 0.59 12.74 34.95
CA SER A 430 0.85 12.04 33.69
C SER A 430 0.22 12.80 32.54
N LEU A 431 1.01 13.10 31.51
CA LEU A 431 0.57 13.62 30.23
C LEU A 431 0.35 12.45 29.27
N TYR A 432 -0.88 12.30 28.79
CA TYR A 432 -1.28 11.30 27.80
C TYR A 432 -1.36 11.97 26.43
N MET A 433 -0.69 11.39 25.46
CA MET A 433 -0.58 11.89 24.10
C MET A 433 -0.68 10.72 23.13
N TYR A 434 -0.75 11.03 21.84
CA TYR A 434 -0.71 10.04 20.77
C TYR A 434 0.30 10.48 19.72
N SER A 435 1.11 9.57 19.17
CA SER A 435 2.05 9.88 18.09
C SER A 435 1.97 8.83 17.01
N GLU A 436 1.59 9.24 15.80
CA GLU A 436 1.64 8.38 14.61
C GLU A 436 3.07 7.89 14.36
N GLN A 437 4.06 8.76 14.58
CA GLN A 437 5.47 8.42 14.38
C GLN A 437 5.95 7.32 15.34
N LEU A 438 5.40 7.24 16.56
CA LEU A 438 5.75 6.22 17.55
C LEU A 438 4.77 5.04 17.56
N GLY A 439 3.80 5.01 16.65
CA GLY A 439 2.85 3.91 16.48
C GLY A 439 1.71 3.89 17.51
N GLY A 440 1.39 5.02 18.14
CA GLY A 440 0.17 5.17 18.94
C GLY A 440 0.33 5.92 20.26
N GLU A 441 -0.25 5.36 21.33
CA GLU A 441 -0.33 6.00 22.65
C GLU A 441 1.05 6.27 23.25
N VAL A 442 1.25 7.49 23.75
CA VAL A 442 2.45 7.97 24.41
C VAL A 442 2.09 8.55 25.77
N LYS A 443 2.92 8.28 26.77
CA LYS A 443 2.75 8.81 28.12
C LYS A 443 4.04 9.46 28.61
N TYR A 444 3.93 10.60 29.26
CA TYR A 444 5.01 11.23 30.02
C TYR A 444 4.59 11.35 31.48
N LEU A 445 5.42 10.89 32.40
CA LEU A 445 5.25 11.14 33.83
C LEU A 445 6.13 12.33 34.24
N ASN A 446 5.53 13.38 34.80
CA ASN A 446 6.27 14.59 35.13
C ASN A 446 7.38 14.32 36.17
N GLY A 447 8.63 14.63 35.78
CA GLY A 447 9.83 14.40 36.58
C GLY A 447 10.74 13.30 36.05
N GLU A 448 10.25 12.48 35.12
CA GLU A 448 11.04 11.46 34.42
C GLU A 448 11.88 12.08 33.28
N ASP A 449 12.92 11.37 32.85
CA ASP A 449 13.83 11.77 31.76
C ASP A 449 13.50 11.10 30.41
N SER A 450 12.36 10.40 30.35
CA SER A 450 11.87 9.71 29.16
C SER A 450 10.33 9.73 29.07
N ILE A 451 9.83 9.53 27.86
CA ILE A 451 8.43 9.15 27.62
C ILE A 451 8.32 7.63 27.51
N THR A 452 7.11 7.15 27.68
CA THR A 452 6.73 5.75 27.48
C THR A 452 5.83 5.64 26.25
N TYR A 453 6.07 4.63 25.42
CA TYR A 453 5.20 4.23 24.32
C TYR A 453 5.09 2.70 24.30
N TYR A 454 4.13 2.16 23.55
CA TYR A 454 3.78 0.74 23.64
C TYR A 454 3.87 0.02 22.30
N VAL A 455 4.40 -1.20 22.34
CA VAL A 455 4.29 -2.16 21.24
C VAL A 455 3.12 -3.09 21.54
N GLN A 456 2.12 -3.10 20.66
CA GLN A 456 0.90 -3.88 20.83
C GLN A 456 1.00 -5.24 20.15
N THR A 457 0.44 -6.26 20.78
CA THR A 457 0.31 -7.61 20.23
C THR A 457 -1.10 -8.11 20.53
N PHE A 458 -1.82 -8.51 19.48
CA PHE A 458 -3.15 -9.09 19.64
C PHE A 458 -3.04 -10.56 20.03
N ILE A 459 -3.80 -10.93 21.06
CA ILE A 459 -3.85 -12.30 21.56
C ILE A 459 -5.01 -13.02 20.87
N ASP A 460 -4.70 -13.72 19.78
CA ASP A 460 -5.67 -14.48 18.98
C ASP A 460 -5.83 -15.94 19.45
N GLY A 461 -4.99 -16.37 20.40
CA GLY A 461 -5.00 -17.73 20.96
C GLY A 461 -4.01 -18.69 20.31
N SER A 462 -3.37 -18.30 19.21
CA SER A 462 -2.32 -19.09 18.58
C SER A 462 -1.03 -19.14 19.41
N GLN A 463 -0.86 -18.24 20.38
CA GLN A 463 0.29 -18.19 21.30
C GLN A 463 0.24 -19.24 22.43
N ASN A 464 -0.52 -20.33 22.26
CA ASN A 464 -0.69 -21.36 23.28
C ASN A 464 0.65 -22.00 23.70
N GLY A 465 1.01 -21.87 24.98
CA GLY A 465 2.26 -22.40 25.52
C GLY A 465 3.47 -21.47 25.38
N ASP A 466 3.28 -20.27 24.82
CA ASP A 466 4.24 -19.16 24.86
C ASP A 466 4.06 -18.33 26.14
N ALA A 467 5.02 -17.45 26.46
CA ALA A 467 4.98 -16.50 27.56
C ALA A 467 3.70 -15.62 27.54
N ALA A 468 3.11 -15.36 26.37
CA ALA A 468 1.85 -14.63 26.24
C ALA A 468 0.63 -15.43 26.75
N LEU A 469 0.64 -16.76 26.64
CA LEU A 469 -0.41 -17.69 27.14
C LEU A 469 0.19 -18.98 27.75
N PRO A 470 0.86 -18.90 28.91
CA PRO A 470 1.78 -19.94 29.40
C PRO A 470 1.12 -21.18 30.05
N ASN A 471 -0.18 -21.14 30.39
CA ASN A 471 -0.87 -22.26 31.07
C ASN A 471 -1.89 -22.97 30.16
N ASN A 472 -1.42 -23.64 29.10
CA ASN A 472 -2.28 -24.31 28.12
C ASN A 472 -3.39 -23.37 27.58
N GLY A 473 -3.04 -22.12 27.29
CA GLY A 473 -3.96 -21.18 26.68
C GLY A 473 -4.94 -20.48 27.65
N THR A 474 -4.74 -20.57 28.97
CA THR A 474 -5.52 -19.79 29.95
C THR A 474 -4.64 -18.85 30.77
N ILE A 475 -5.07 -17.62 30.97
CA ILE A 475 -4.44 -16.64 31.86
C ILE A 475 -5.45 -16.02 32.83
N THR A 476 -4.95 -15.56 33.98
CA THR A 476 -5.70 -14.75 34.93
C THR A 476 -5.05 -13.37 35.03
N LEU A 477 -5.86 -12.35 34.82
CA LEU A 477 -5.47 -10.95 34.79
C LEU A 477 -6.06 -10.24 36.01
N THR A 478 -5.28 -9.34 36.60
CA THR A 478 -5.74 -8.45 37.67
C THR A 478 -5.77 -7.03 37.16
N CYS A 479 -6.93 -6.40 37.29
CA CYS A 479 -7.18 -5.00 36.99
C CYS A 479 -7.33 -4.21 38.29
N TYR A 480 -6.89 -2.94 38.29
CA TYR A 480 -7.00 -2.05 39.44
C TYR A 480 -7.70 -0.71 39.16
N ASP A 481 -7.79 -0.33 37.88
CA ASP A 481 -8.31 0.96 37.44
C ASP A 481 -9.01 0.80 36.08
N ASN A 482 -10.13 1.50 35.87
CA ASN A 482 -11.02 1.35 34.71
C ASN A 482 -11.29 -0.14 34.36
N CYS A 483 -11.62 -0.93 35.39
CA CYS A 483 -11.91 -2.35 35.24
C CYS A 483 -13.31 -2.55 34.67
N PRO A 484 -13.48 -3.32 33.58
CA PRO A 484 -14.77 -3.41 32.94
C PRO A 484 -15.77 -4.16 33.82
N ILE A 485 -17.04 -3.78 33.68
CA ILE A 485 -18.14 -4.66 34.07
C ILE A 485 -18.31 -5.79 33.05
N GLY A 486 -19.14 -6.79 33.34
CA GLY A 486 -19.46 -7.87 32.39
C GLY A 486 -20.23 -7.36 31.17
N THR A 487 -21.55 -7.50 31.18
CA THR A 487 -22.43 -7.01 30.09
C THR A 487 -22.60 -5.49 30.17
N ILE A 488 -22.37 -4.81 29.04
CA ILE A 488 -22.43 -3.34 28.90
C ILE A 488 -23.61 -2.98 27.99
N ASP A 489 -24.55 -2.19 28.50
CA ASP A 489 -25.76 -1.76 27.79
C ASP A 489 -25.76 -0.25 27.47
N ASP A 490 -26.87 0.23 26.89
CA ASP A 490 -27.07 1.63 26.50
C ASP A 490 -26.92 2.63 27.67
N GLN A 491 -27.23 2.22 28.91
CA GLN A 491 -27.08 3.09 30.07
C GLN A 491 -25.61 3.26 30.43
N HIS A 492 -24.84 2.18 30.30
CA HIS A 492 -23.41 2.18 30.61
C HIS A 492 -22.62 3.05 29.63
N ILE A 493 -22.86 2.89 28.32
CA ILE A 493 -22.12 3.64 27.29
C ILE A 493 -22.39 5.15 27.33
N ALA A 494 -23.48 5.60 27.97
CA ALA A 494 -23.79 7.03 28.08
C ALA A 494 -22.86 7.80 29.04
N GLN A 495 -22.05 7.11 29.85
CA GLN A 495 -21.20 7.72 30.87
C GLN A 495 -19.72 7.39 30.65
N TYR A 496 -18.84 8.38 30.84
CA TYR A 496 -17.39 8.17 30.87
C TYR A 496 -16.94 7.46 32.16
N TRP A 497 -17.48 7.86 33.31
CA TRP A 497 -17.08 7.40 34.65
C TRP A 497 -18.20 7.57 35.67
N GLY A 498 -18.10 6.84 36.78
CA GLY A 498 -19.03 6.93 37.91
C GLY A 498 -20.09 5.82 37.92
N GLU A 499 -21.21 6.07 38.61
CA GLU A 499 -22.33 5.12 38.71
C GLU A 499 -22.97 4.90 37.33
N ASN A 500 -23.20 3.63 36.97
CA ASN A 500 -23.62 3.21 35.63
C ASN A 500 -22.64 3.60 34.51
N SER A 501 -21.34 3.66 34.80
CA SER A 501 -20.31 3.65 33.74
C SER A 501 -19.99 2.21 33.34
N PRO A 502 -19.29 1.96 32.20
CA PRO A 502 -18.90 0.61 31.81
C PRO A 502 -17.77 0.03 32.69
N PHE A 503 -17.37 0.74 33.74
CA PHE A 503 -16.30 0.37 34.64
C PHE A 503 -16.78 0.21 36.09
N GLU A 504 -16.08 -0.64 36.82
CA GLU A 504 -16.20 -0.83 38.26
C GLU A 504 -15.96 0.49 39.00
N THR A 505 -16.83 0.80 39.96
CA THR A 505 -16.86 2.12 40.63
C THR A 505 -15.79 2.29 41.72
N VAL A 506 -15.14 1.21 42.16
CA VAL A 506 -14.16 1.25 43.24
C VAL A 506 -12.74 1.18 42.69
N HIS A 507 -12.15 2.34 42.43
CA HIS A 507 -10.76 2.46 41.97
C HIS A 507 -9.76 1.97 43.03
N GLY A 508 -8.66 1.38 42.56
CA GLY A 508 -7.59 0.85 43.41
C GLY A 508 -7.91 -0.50 44.08
N THR A 509 -9.07 -1.10 43.78
CA THR A 509 -9.42 -2.47 44.20
C THR A 509 -9.04 -3.45 43.10
N ALA A 510 -8.53 -4.63 43.50
CA ALA A 510 -8.17 -5.68 42.57
C ALA A 510 -9.42 -6.42 42.05
N TYR A 511 -9.66 -6.36 40.75
CA TYR A 511 -10.66 -7.14 40.03
C TYR A 511 -9.97 -8.19 39.16
N GLN A 512 -10.43 -9.44 39.22
CA GLN A 512 -9.80 -10.54 38.50
C GLN A 512 -10.64 -10.99 37.30
N PHE A 513 -9.95 -11.26 36.20
CA PHE A 513 -10.52 -11.73 34.95
C PHE A 513 -9.75 -12.95 34.44
N THR A 514 -10.43 -13.83 33.73
CA THR A 514 -9.83 -14.96 33.01
C THR A 514 -10.00 -14.78 31.51
N PHE A 515 -8.99 -15.22 30.76
CA PHE A 515 -9.04 -15.35 29.31
C PHE A 515 -8.53 -16.74 28.94
N SER A 516 -9.26 -17.46 28.09
CA SER A 516 -8.99 -18.86 27.73
C SER A 516 -9.20 -19.09 26.25
N ILE A 517 -8.32 -19.86 25.59
CA ILE A 517 -8.50 -20.26 24.19
C ILE A 517 -9.67 -21.23 23.97
N ASP A 518 -10.11 -21.92 25.03
CA ASP A 518 -11.18 -22.92 24.97
C ASP A 518 -12.31 -22.63 25.96
N GLY A 519 -13.45 -23.29 25.75
CA GLY A 519 -14.65 -23.17 26.57
C GLY A 519 -15.78 -22.42 25.87
N VAL A 520 -16.89 -22.21 26.57
CA VAL A 520 -18.07 -21.50 26.03
C VAL A 520 -17.81 -20.02 25.74
N ASN A 521 -16.84 -19.42 26.44
CA ASN A 521 -16.38 -18.04 26.28
C ASN A 521 -14.93 -18.03 25.78
N ALA A 522 -14.60 -18.88 24.81
CA ALA A 522 -13.28 -18.92 24.19
C ALA A 522 -12.89 -17.51 23.69
N LEU A 523 -11.62 -17.15 23.89
CA LEU A 523 -11.01 -15.89 23.49
C LEU A 523 -11.76 -14.64 24.01
N THR A 524 -12.50 -14.79 25.11
CA THR A 524 -13.29 -13.73 25.71
C THR A 524 -12.82 -13.46 27.13
N LEU A 525 -12.77 -12.19 27.53
CA LEU A 525 -12.49 -11.81 28.91
C LEU A 525 -13.71 -12.13 29.79
N VAL A 526 -13.51 -12.86 30.89
CA VAL A 526 -14.58 -13.26 31.81
C VAL A 526 -14.23 -12.84 33.23
N SER A 527 -15.16 -12.16 33.91
CA SER A 527 -14.98 -11.78 35.31
C SER A 527 -14.96 -13.01 36.22
N VAL A 528 -13.94 -13.13 37.08
CA VAL A 528 -13.82 -14.24 38.04
C VAL A 528 -14.91 -14.16 39.12
N THR A 529 -15.32 -12.94 39.48
CA THR A 529 -16.28 -12.72 40.57
C THR A 529 -17.71 -13.03 40.14
N SER A 530 -18.13 -12.54 38.96
CA SER A 530 -19.50 -12.72 38.46
C SER A 530 -19.66 -13.94 37.54
N GLY A 531 -18.61 -14.36 36.85
CA GLY A 531 -18.67 -15.36 35.78
C GLY A 531 -19.19 -14.80 34.44
N GLU A 532 -19.47 -13.49 34.38
CA GLU A 532 -19.98 -12.84 33.18
C GLU A 532 -18.86 -12.50 32.18
N ALA A 533 -19.15 -12.69 30.90
CA ALA A 533 -18.27 -12.29 29.81
C ALA A 533 -18.34 -10.77 29.59
N VAL A 534 -17.20 -10.15 29.31
CA VAL A 534 -17.12 -8.71 29.01
C VAL A 534 -17.47 -8.47 27.54
N HIS A 535 -18.65 -7.91 27.31
CA HIS A 535 -19.18 -7.64 25.96
C HIS A 535 -20.26 -6.56 25.99
N PHE A 536 -20.54 -5.97 24.83
CA PHE A 536 -21.72 -5.15 24.65
C PHE A 536 -22.96 -6.02 24.54
N ASP A 537 -24.03 -5.62 25.23
CA ASP A 537 -25.35 -6.24 25.07
C ASP A 537 -25.82 -6.09 23.62
N SER A 538 -26.63 -7.04 23.16
CA SER A 538 -27.28 -7.00 21.86
C SER A 538 -28.11 -5.73 21.58
N SER A 539 -28.50 -4.96 22.61
CA SER A 539 -29.17 -3.67 22.47
C SER A 539 -28.25 -2.57 21.92
N VAL A 540 -26.94 -2.66 22.17
CA VAL A 540 -25.96 -1.65 21.76
C VAL A 540 -25.70 -1.79 20.27
N THR A 541 -25.98 -0.72 19.53
CA THR A 541 -25.81 -0.63 18.08
C THR A 541 -24.85 0.50 17.71
N SER A 542 -24.36 0.56 16.48
CA SER A 542 -23.53 1.70 16.02
C SER A 542 -24.22 3.04 16.25
N SER A 543 -25.53 3.14 16.00
CA SER A 543 -26.29 4.36 16.26
C SER A 543 -26.42 4.72 17.75
N SER A 544 -26.38 3.72 18.65
CA SER A 544 -26.36 4.00 20.09
C SER A 544 -25.04 4.61 20.55
N LEU A 545 -23.95 4.33 19.84
CA LEU A 545 -22.60 4.74 20.18
C LEU A 545 -22.25 6.14 19.65
N GLU A 546 -22.79 6.57 18.51
CA GLU A 546 -22.47 7.83 17.82
C GLU A 546 -22.46 9.08 18.73
N SER A 547 -23.39 9.18 19.67
CA SER A 547 -23.51 10.34 20.57
C SER A 547 -22.89 10.11 21.95
N THR A 548 -22.03 9.09 22.10
CA THR A 548 -21.49 8.68 23.39
C THR A 548 -19.98 8.87 23.48
N PRO A 549 -19.45 8.98 24.71
CA PRO A 549 -18.03 8.83 25.00
C PRO A 549 -17.32 7.67 24.29
N HIS A 550 -18.02 6.55 24.11
CA HIS A 550 -17.45 5.27 23.67
C HIS A 550 -17.75 4.97 22.21
N HIS A 551 -17.88 6.00 21.36
CA HIS A 551 -18.28 5.84 19.95
C HIS A 551 -17.34 4.93 19.12
N TRP A 552 -16.08 4.81 19.52
CA TRP A 552 -15.08 3.90 18.92
C TRP A 552 -15.01 2.50 19.55
N GLY A 553 -15.90 2.20 20.49
CA GLY A 553 -15.83 1.02 21.35
C GLY A 553 -15.27 1.36 22.74
N LEU A 554 -15.05 0.31 23.54
CA LEU A 554 -14.58 0.40 24.92
C LEU A 554 -13.22 -0.27 25.05
N ARG A 555 -12.26 0.43 25.68
CA ARG A 555 -11.00 -0.15 26.17
C ARG A 555 -10.95 -0.14 27.69
N THR A 556 -10.45 -1.21 28.28
CA THR A 556 -10.21 -1.29 29.73
C THR A 556 -8.97 -0.51 30.14
N GLY A 557 -8.84 -0.23 31.44
CA GLY A 557 -7.54 0.09 32.01
C GLY A 557 -6.55 -1.09 31.90
N PRO A 558 -5.27 -0.85 32.24
CA PRO A 558 -4.23 -1.87 32.17
C PRO A 558 -4.52 -3.01 33.15
N MET A 559 -4.24 -4.23 32.72
CA MET A 559 -4.34 -5.44 33.52
C MET A 559 -3.01 -6.19 33.50
N VAL A 560 -2.57 -6.70 34.64
CA VAL A 560 -1.33 -7.49 34.73
C VAL A 560 -1.66 -8.94 35.00
N LEU A 561 -0.76 -9.86 34.65
CA LEU A 561 -0.89 -11.26 35.10
C LEU A 561 -1.02 -11.29 36.62
N SER A 562 -1.94 -12.11 37.16
CA SER A 562 -2.16 -12.18 38.62
C SER A 562 -0.95 -12.68 39.41
N SER A 563 0.09 -13.21 38.74
CA SER A 563 1.39 -13.52 39.33
C SER A 563 2.29 -12.30 39.56
N GLN A 564 2.03 -11.17 38.88
CA GLN A 564 2.74 -9.91 39.06
C GLN A 564 2.40 -9.33 40.43
N SER A 565 3.43 -9.00 41.22
CA SER A 565 3.25 -8.40 42.54
C SER A 565 3.09 -6.89 42.43
N ILE A 566 1.87 -6.39 42.68
CA ILE A 566 1.55 -4.96 42.74
C ILE A 566 1.26 -4.60 44.20
N SER A 567 2.06 -3.71 44.78
CA SER A 567 1.98 -3.31 46.19
C SER A 567 1.07 -2.11 46.39
N ASN A 568 1.08 -1.20 45.42
CA ASN A 568 0.19 -0.05 45.31
C ASN A 568 -0.51 -0.11 43.95
N PRO A 569 -1.85 -0.02 43.89
CA PRO A 569 -2.62 -0.10 42.63
C PRO A 569 -2.10 0.80 41.50
N TRP A 570 -1.55 1.97 41.85
CA TRP A 570 -1.04 2.94 40.88
C TRP A 570 0.33 2.58 40.29
N GLU A 571 1.04 1.59 40.86
CA GLU A 571 2.27 1.03 40.28
C GLU A 571 2.01 0.36 38.92
N ILE A 572 0.74 0.07 38.58
CA ILE A 572 0.39 -0.47 37.26
C ILE A 572 0.78 0.45 36.10
N TYR A 573 0.98 1.73 36.41
CA TYR A 573 1.34 2.79 35.48
C TYR A 573 2.82 3.18 35.52
N ASP A 574 3.63 2.53 36.37
CA ASP A 574 5.07 2.77 36.52
C ASP A 574 5.87 1.80 35.61
N PRO A 575 6.59 2.29 34.58
CA PRO A 575 7.34 1.45 33.66
C PRO A 575 8.50 0.67 34.33
N ASN A 576 8.94 1.09 35.53
CA ASN A 576 9.95 0.36 36.29
C ASN A 576 9.38 -0.86 37.02
N VAL A 577 8.05 -0.90 37.23
CA VAL A 577 7.36 -1.99 37.92
C VAL A 577 6.60 -2.88 36.92
N VAL A 578 5.93 -2.28 35.94
CA VAL A 578 5.13 -2.96 34.92
C VAL A 578 5.70 -2.66 33.54
N GLN A 579 6.35 -3.65 32.96
CA GLN A 579 6.89 -3.59 31.59
C GLN A 579 5.95 -4.24 30.56
N GLU A 580 4.90 -4.93 31.04
CA GLU A 580 3.93 -5.64 30.23
C GLU A 580 2.57 -5.59 30.90
N PHE A 581 1.54 -5.21 30.15
CA PHE A 581 0.16 -5.21 30.60
C PHE A 581 -0.78 -5.58 29.44
N TYR A 582 -2.03 -5.87 29.79
CA TYR A 582 -3.07 -6.28 28.88
C TYR A 582 -4.25 -5.32 28.93
N VAL A 583 -4.84 -5.04 27.79
CA VAL A 583 -6.07 -4.24 27.64
C VAL A 583 -7.08 -5.08 26.88
N TRP A 584 -8.33 -5.05 27.31
CA TRP A 584 -9.43 -5.64 26.55
C TRP A 584 -10.14 -4.53 25.78
N GLU A 585 -10.35 -4.76 24.49
CA GLU A 585 -11.15 -3.90 23.63
C GLU A 585 -12.41 -4.64 23.20
N THR A 586 -13.56 -3.98 23.25
CA THR A 586 -14.86 -4.52 22.81
C THR A 586 -15.69 -3.45 22.12
N GLY A 587 -16.55 -3.85 21.19
CA GLY A 587 -17.38 -2.91 20.45
C GLY A 587 -18.34 -3.56 19.45
N VAL A 588 -19.08 -2.73 18.74
CA VAL A 588 -20.02 -3.18 17.69
C VAL A 588 -19.34 -3.39 16.34
N ASN A 589 -18.17 -2.78 16.13
CA ASN A 589 -17.45 -2.81 14.87
C ASN A 589 -16.48 -4.00 14.79
N GLU A 590 -16.17 -4.43 13.58
CA GLU A 590 -15.26 -5.57 13.34
C GLU A 590 -13.86 -5.34 13.93
N TRP A 591 -13.32 -4.13 13.81
CA TRP A 591 -12.01 -3.79 14.38
C TRP A 591 -11.97 -3.87 15.90
N ASN A 592 -13.11 -3.86 16.59
CA ASN A 592 -13.17 -4.05 18.05
C ASN A 592 -13.25 -5.52 18.46
N ARG A 593 -13.47 -6.43 17.52
CA ARG A 593 -13.75 -7.84 17.76
C ARG A 593 -12.59 -8.69 17.27
N LEU A 594 -12.51 -9.92 17.77
CA LEU A 594 -11.54 -10.89 17.29
C LEU A 594 -12.25 -11.88 16.36
N THR A 595 -11.65 -12.11 15.20
CA THR A 595 -11.99 -13.21 14.30
C THR A 595 -10.72 -13.96 13.94
N THR A 596 -10.69 -15.27 14.19
CA THR A 596 -9.60 -16.18 13.83
C THR A 596 -10.17 -17.50 13.30
N VAL A 597 -9.33 -18.47 12.98
CA VAL A 597 -9.72 -19.79 12.46
C VAL A 597 -9.05 -20.93 13.18
N ARG A 598 -9.75 -22.05 13.29
CA ARG A 598 -9.19 -23.35 13.68
C ARG A 598 -9.04 -24.25 12.46
N ASN A 599 -7.94 -25.02 12.44
CA ASN A 599 -7.74 -26.08 11.46
C ASN A 599 -8.54 -27.34 11.82
N GLU A 600 -8.48 -28.37 10.97
CA GLU A 600 -9.17 -29.64 11.18
C GLU A 600 -8.72 -30.40 12.45
N SER A 601 -7.52 -30.11 12.96
CA SER A 601 -7.01 -30.67 14.23
C SER A 601 -7.60 -29.98 15.46
N GLY A 602 -8.32 -28.87 15.26
CA GLY A 602 -8.92 -28.04 16.31
C GLY A 602 -7.97 -26.98 16.87
N ASP A 603 -6.77 -26.82 16.30
CA ASP A 603 -5.80 -25.81 16.73
C ASP A 603 -6.09 -24.46 16.06
N ILE A 604 -5.93 -23.37 16.81
CA ILE A 604 -6.02 -22.01 16.26
C ILE A 604 -4.83 -21.79 15.32
N VAL A 605 -5.12 -21.33 14.10
CA VAL A 605 -4.10 -21.02 13.10
C VAL A 605 -3.31 -19.79 13.57
N SER A 606 -1.98 -19.88 13.49
CA SER A 606 -1.09 -18.79 13.90
C SER A 606 -0.75 -17.89 12.73
N PHE A 607 -0.77 -16.58 12.97
CA PHE A 607 -0.29 -15.57 12.05
C PHE A 607 0.86 -14.81 12.69
N ASP A 608 1.87 -14.48 11.88
CA ASP A 608 2.97 -13.67 12.33
C ASP A 608 2.52 -12.21 12.41
N ARG A 609 2.77 -11.57 13.54
CA ARG A 609 2.59 -10.13 13.67
C ARG A 609 3.61 -9.39 12.81
N PRO A 610 3.30 -8.17 12.34
CA PRO A 610 4.30 -7.31 11.72
C PRO A 610 5.51 -7.10 12.64
N ILE A 611 6.69 -7.11 12.05
CA ILE A 611 7.92 -6.78 12.75
C ILE A 611 7.96 -5.26 12.94
N GLN A 612 8.06 -4.83 14.20
CA GLN A 612 8.09 -3.41 14.56
C GLN A 612 9.47 -3.05 15.12
N PHE A 613 10.04 -1.93 14.67
CA PHE A 613 11.28 -1.39 15.22
C PHE A 613 11.38 0.12 15.08
N SER A 614 12.02 0.74 16.05
CA SER A 614 12.43 2.13 15.96
C SER A 614 13.57 2.30 14.95
N TYR A 615 13.49 3.37 14.16
CA TYR A 615 14.45 3.74 13.13
C TYR A 615 14.76 5.23 13.24
N VAL A 616 16.06 5.57 13.24
CA VAL A 616 16.51 6.97 13.19
C VAL A 616 16.94 7.28 11.78
N HIS A 617 16.28 8.25 11.14
CA HIS A 617 16.61 8.65 9.79
C HIS A 617 17.79 9.63 9.80
N THR A 618 18.78 9.43 8.92
CA THR A 618 19.98 10.29 8.84
C THR A 618 20.35 10.50 7.38
N THR A 619 21.11 11.56 7.09
CA THR A 619 21.63 11.85 5.75
C THR A 619 22.38 10.68 5.12
N ASN A 620 23.09 9.88 5.92
CA ASN A 620 23.82 8.70 5.42
C ASN A 620 22.91 7.52 5.10
N ASN A 621 21.77 7.43 5.79
CA ASN A 621 20.78 6.38 5.55
C ASN A 621 19.75 6.81 4.49
N ASP A 622 19.76 8.07 4.06
CA ASP A 622 18.90 8.55 2.99
C ASP A 622 19.46 8.15 1.62
N ARG A 623 18.59 7.63 0.76
CA ARG A 623 18.92 7.15 -0.58
C ARG A 623 19.40 8.28 -1.50
N ASN A 624 18.87 9.47 -1.31
CA ASN A 624 19.24 10.68 -2.07
C ASN A 624 20.44 11.41 -1.43
N GLY A 625 20.89 10.97 -0.26
CA GLY A 625 21.95 11.60 0.51
C GLY A 625 21.53 12.89 1.19
N ASP A 626 20.22 13.11 1.41
CA ASP A 626 19.67 14.26 2.10
C ASP A 626 18.43 13.89 2.92
N ALA A 627 18.55 13.95 4.24
CA ALA A 627 17.45 13.63 5.16
C ALA A 627 16.55 14.84 5.48
N GLY A 628 16.88 16.05 4.99
CA GLY A 628 16.06 17.24 5.16
C GLY A 628 15.61 17.49 6.60
N ASP A 629 14.33 17.85 6.76
CA ASP A 629 13.69 18.12 8.05
C ASP A 629 13.56 16.86 8.94
N TYR A 630 13.68 15.67 8.36
CA TYR A 630 13.59 14.38 9.05
C TYR A 630 14.92 13.90 9.62
N THR A 631 15.99 14.70 9.50
CA THR A 631 17.32 14.35 10.02
C THR A 631 17.31 14.12 11.53
N ASN A 632 17.77 12.94 11.95
CA ASN A 632 17.83 12.43 13.33
C ASN A 632 16.46 12.29 14.02
N GLN A 633 15.37 12.29 13.27
CA GLN A 633 14.05 11.97 13.83
C GLN A 633 13.89 10.44 13.97
N THR A 634 13.11 10.02 14.97
CA THR A 634 12.83 8.62 15.25
C THR A 634 11.44 8.24 14.75
N PHE A 635 11.37 7.14 14.00
CA PHE A 635 10.15 6.59 13.42
C PHE A 635 9.95 5.15 13.89
N MET A 636 8.71 4.75 14.14
CA MET A 636 8.32 3.36 14.29
C MET A 636 8.02 2.80 12.90
N LEU A 637 8.92 1.96 12.39
CA LEU A 637 8.69 1.23 11.16
C LEU A 637 8.07 -0.13 11.46
N ASN A 638 7.16 -0.52 10.58
CA ASN A 638 6.44 -1.78 10.67
C ASN A 638 6.62 -2.52 9.36
N TYR A 639 6.92 -3.81 9.44
CA TYR A 639 7.10 -4.69 8.29
C TYR A 639 6.13 -5.86 8.36
N GLY A 640 5.18 -5.91 7.43
CA GLY A 640 4.12 -6.93 7.33
C GLY A 640 4.47 -8.09 6.40
N GLY A 641 5.61 -8.02 5.70
CA GLY A 641 6.09 -9.03 4.76
C GLY A 641 6.68 -8.36 3.52
N ASN A 642 7.05 -9.16 2.52
CA ASN A 642 7.70 -8.65 1.31
C ASN A 642 6.90 -7.52 0.66
N GLY A 643 7.56 -6.38 0.44
CA GLY A 643 7.01 -5.16 -0.13
C GLY A 643 6.17 -4.31 0.83
N ASP A 644 5.86 -4.79 2.03
CA ASP A 644 4.92 -4.17 2.96
C ASP A 644 5.66 -3.59 4.17
N LEU A 645 6.27 -2.42 3.97
CA LEU A 645 6.89 -1.61 5.02
C LEU A 645 6.15 -0.27 5.14
N TRP A 646 5.68 0.06 6.34
CA TRP A 646 4.99 1.34 6.61
C TRP A 646 5.54 2.05 7.85
N GLY A 647 5.12 3.31 8.02
CA GLY A 647 5.60 4.22 9.05
C GLY A 647 6.49 5.35 8.51
N ILE A 648 6.79 5.35 7.20
CA ILE A 648 7.40 6.49 6.51
C ILE A 648 6.28 7.48 6.15
N PRO A 649 6.37 8.77 6.54
CA PRO A 649 5.35 9.75 6.18
C PRO A 649 5.23 9.90 4.65
N SER A 650 4.02 10.16 4.16
CA SER A 650 3.77 10.53 2.76
C SER A 650 3.55 12.03 2.65
N ILE A 651 4.14 12.67 1.64
CA ILE A 651 3.92 14.07 1.30
C ILE A 651 3.16 14.11 -0.02
N LYS A 652 2.05 14.86 -0.03
CA LYS A 652 1.36 15.21 -1.27
C LYS A 652 2.11 16.35 -1.95
N ASN A 653 2.42 16.21 -3.22
CA ASN A 653 2.88 17.33 -4.04
C ASN A 653 1.67 18.08 -4.59
N ASP A 654 1.56 19.37 -4.28
CA ASP A 654 0.45 20.22 -4.70
C ASP A 654 0.46 20.53 -6.21
N GLU A 655 1.58 20.33 -6.91
CA GLU A 655 1.70 20.62 -8.34
C GLU A 655 1.14 19.50 -9.23
N ASP A 656 1.30 18.25 -8.80
CA ASP A 656 0.93 17.05 -9.57
C ASP A 656 -0.08 16.13 -8.84
N ASP A 657 -0.54 16.52 -7.65
CA ASP A 657 -1.44 15.78 -6.76
C ASP A 657 -0.96 14.35 -6.35
N HIS A 658 0.32 14.01 -6.57
CA HIS A 658 0.88 12.70 -6.21
C HIS A 658 1.40 12.64 -4.77
N TYR A 659 1.17 11.50 -4.11
CA TYR A 659 1.74 11.21 -2.81
C TYR A 659 3.07 10.46 -2.96
N ARG A 660 4.12 10.99 -2.33
CA ARG A 660 5.45 10.36 -2.32
C ARG A 660 5.94 10.17 -0.91
N ALA A 661 6.78 9.15 -0.70
CA ALA A 661 7.48 8.99 0.57
C ALA A 661 8.30 10.26 0.88
N ALA A 662 8.13 10.77 2.10
CA ALA A 662 8.76 12.00 2.58
C ALA A 662 10.28 11.94 2.59
N PHE A 663 10.81 10.74 2.80
CA PHE A 663 12.23 10.40 2.66
C PHE A 663 12.35 8.96 2.14
N SER A 664 13.53 8.58 1.65
CA SER A 664 13.78 7.23 1.14
C SER A 664 15.00 6.63 1.80
N ILE A 665 14.88 5.43 2.34
CA ILE A 665 15.95 4.71 3.00
C ILE A 665 16.85 4.06 1.94
N GLY A 666 18.17 4.24 2.08
CA GLY A 666 19.16 3.60 1.24
C GLY A 666 19.23 2.09 1.45
N ASP A 667 19.61 1.38 0.39
CA ASP A 667 19.83 -0.07 0.47
C ASP A 667 20.99 -0.38 1.42
N GLY A 668 20.88 -1.49 2.17
CA GLY A 668 21.93 -1.92 3.07
C GLY A 668 21.89 -1.25 4.45
N VAL A 669 20.91 -0.38 4.71
CA VAL A 669 20.71 0.20 6.04
C VAL A 669 20.27 -0.89 7.01
N VAL A 670 20.93 -0.92 8.17
CA VAL A 670 20.70 -1.91 9.23
C VAL A 670 19.49 -1.53 10.07
N MET A 671 18.63 -2.49 10.32
CA MET A 671 17.33 -2.34 10.98
C MET A 671 17.14 -3.28 12.17
N GLY A 672 16.17 -2.95 13.02
CA GLY A 672 15.82 -3.72 14.22
C GLY A 672 16.67 -3.38 15.45
N GLY A 673 16.08 -3.51 16.63
CA GLY A 673 16.71 -3.12 17.91
C GLY A 673 18.01 -3.87 18.26
N SER A 674 18.26 -5.04 17.67
CA SER A 674 19.53 -5.76 17.77
C SER A 674 20.28 -5.88 16.44
N SER A 675 20.01 -4.97 15.51
CA SER A 675 20.66 -4.92 14.19
C SER A 675 20.51 -6.24 13.43
N GLN A 676 19.31 -6.82 13.46
CA GLN A 676 19.03 -8.16 12.94
C GLN A 676 18.79 -8.17 11.44
N TYR A 677 18.33 -7.04 10.90
CA TYR A 677 17.86 -6.96 9.54
C TYR A 677 18.65 -5.94 8.73
N VAL A 678 18.57 -6.10 7.42
CA VAL A 678 19.03 -5.13 6.44
C VAL A 678 17.91 -4.89 5.43
N ILE A 679 17.71 -3.63 5.07
CA ILE A 679 16.63 -3.21 4.18
C ILE A 679 17.11 -3.12 2.73
N LYS A 680 16.21 -3.39 1.78
CA LYS A 680 16.41 -3.10 0.36
C LYS A 680 15.13 -2.55 -0.25
N ALA A 681 15.24 -1.50 -1.06
CA ALA A 681 14.13 -1.00 -1.86
C ALA A 681 13.70 -2.05 -2.89
N ARG A 682 12.41 -2.07 -3.22
CA ARG A 682 11.79 -2.97 -4.20
C ARG A 682 11.16 -2.19 -5.35
N GLU A 683 10.38 -1.16 -5.05
CA GLU A 683 9.71 -0.30 -6.03
C GLU A 683 10.13 1.14 -5.80
N ILE A 684 10.66 1.76 -6.85
CA ILE A 684 11.32 3.07 -6.81
C ILE A 684 10.74 3.93 -7.94
N GLU A 685 10.14 5.05 -7.56
CA GLU A 685 9.84 6.15 -8.45
C GLU A 685 11.05 7.08 -8.52
N GLU A 686 11.45 7.48 -9.72
CA GLU A 686 12.55 8.41 -9.95
C GLU A 686 12.07 9.69 -10.63
N LEU A 687 12.41 10.82 -10.04
CA LEU A 687 12.19 12.15 -10.61
C LEU A 687 13.50 12.69 -11.19
N MET A 688 13.46 13.17 -12.43
CA MET A 688 14.62 13.81 -13.04
C MET A 688 15.05 15.05 -12.24
N LYS A 689 16.33 15.15 -11.84
CA LYS A 689 16.79 16.29 -11.04
C LYS A 689 16.69 17.60 -11.81
N PRO A 690 16.12 18.67 -11.21
CA PRO A 690 16.13 19.99 -11.82
C PRO A 690 17.54 20.55 -11.87
N LEU A 691 17.85 21.22 -12.97
CA LEU A 691 19.12 21.87 -13.26
C LEU A 691 18.90 23.36 -13.49
N ALA A 692 19.98 24.14 -13.41
CA ALA A 692 19.95 25.52 -13.86
C ALA A 692 19.53 25.58 -15.34
N THR A 693 18.61 26.48 -15.69
CA THR A 693 18.08 26.59 -17.06
C THR A 693 19.16 26.77 -18.12
N SER A 694 20.28 27.43 -17.78
CA SER A 694 21.44 27.60 -18.67
C SER A 694 22.13 26.30 -19.08
N GLU A 695 21.97 25.21 -18.32
CA GLU A 695 22.50 23.88 -18.68
C GLU A 695 21.78 23.30 -19.91
N CYS A 696 20.61 23.83 -20.26
CA CYS A 696 19.84 23.45 -21.44
C CYS A 696 19.95 24.45 -22.60
N ASP A 697 20.87 25.44 -22.56
CA ASP A 697 21.02 26.46 -23.61
C ASP A 697 21.30 25.88 -25.03
N ALA A 698 21.82 24.65 -25.09
CA ALA A 698 22.07 23.93 -26.34
C ALA A 698 20.83 23.22 -26.90
N LEU A 699 19.75 23.13 -26.12
CA LEU A 699 18.47 22.55 -26.53
C LEU A 699 17.54 23.65 -27.03
N THR A 700 16.70 23.32 -28.00
CA THR A 700 15.75 24.27 -28.57
C THR A 700 14.40 23.58 -28.71
N LEU A 701 13.38 24.15 -28.06
CA LEU A 701 12.00 23.73 -28.22
C LEU A 701 11.52 24.10 -29.62
N GLN A 702 10.88 23.15 -30.29
CA GLN A 702 10.36 23.30 -31.64
C GLN A 702 9.29 22.24 -31.91
N ASP A 703 8.50 22.46 -32.96
CA ASP A 703 7.56 21.46 -33.44
C ASP A 703 8.30 20.21 -33.94
N PRO A 704 7.84 18.99 -33.57
CA PRO A 704 8.32 17.77 -34.17
C PRO A 704 8.06 17.75 -35.67
N ALA A 705 8.90 17.03 -36.42
CA ALA A 705 8.76 16.91 -37.88
C ALA A 705 7.42 16.30 -38.33
N VAL A 706 6.77 15.55 -37.44
CA VAL A 706 5.39 15.07 -37.58
C VAL A 706 4.51 15.86 -36.63
N ALA A 707 3.45 16.49 -37.15
CA ALA A 707 2.51 17.24 -36.32
C ALA A 707 1.77 16.34 -35.31
N VAL A 708 1.39 16.90 -34.18
CA VAL A 708 0.50 16.22 -33.23
C VAL A 708 -0.82 15.89 -33.92
N PRO A 709 -1.31 14.64 -33.86
CA PRO A 709 -2.57 14.27 -34.48
C PRO A 709 -3.75 14.97 -33.80
N THR A 710 -4.77 15.33 -34.59
CA THR A 710 -5.99 15.99 -34.10
C THR A 710 -7.23 15.07 -34.16
N SER A 711 -7.06 13.87 -34.69
CA SER A 711 -8.11 12.86 -34.84
C SER A 711 -7.49 11.51 -35.19
N VAL A 712 -8.19 10.42 -34.88
CA VAL A 712 -7.89 9.09 -35.42
C VAL A 712 -8.04 9.09 -36.95
N THR A 713 -7.11 8.49 -37.68
CA THR A 713 -7.18 8.35 -39.15
C THR A 713 -7.54 6.94 -39.63
N GLY A 714 -7.25 5.92 -38.82
CA GLY A 714 -7.63 4.53 -39.01
C GLY A 714 -8.98 4.17 -38.37
N SER A 715 -9.22 2.88 -38.21
CA SER A 715 -10.43 2.34 -37.56
C SER A 715 -10.15 0.93 -37.03
N ALA A 716 -10.76 0.59 -35.88
CA ALA A 716 -10.79 -0.78 -35.36
C ALA A 716 -12.06 -1.54 -35.80
N ASP A 717 -12.67 -1.16 -36.94
CA ASP A 717 -13.72 -1.97 -37.57
C ASP A 717 -13.14 -3.26 -38.16
N ILE A 718 -13.18 -4.31 -37.34
CA ILE A 718 -12.68 -5.65 -37.64
C ILE A 718 -13.81 -6.67 -37.85
N GLY A 719 -15.07 -6.21 -37.88
CA GLY A 719 -16.25 -7.06 -38.00
C GLY A 719 -16.71 -7.69 -36.68
N SER A 720 -17.58 -8.69 -36.79
CA SER A 720 -18.16 -9.43 -35.65
C SER A 720 -17.14 -10.36 -35.00
N MET A 721 -17.18 -10.47 -33.67
CA MET A 721 -16.33 -11.39 -32.92
C MET A 721 -16.57 -12.84 -33.39
N PRO A 722 -15.53 -13.59 -33.78
CA PRO A 722 -15.67 -14.99 -34.17
C PRO A 722 -15.96 -15.88 -32.97
N GLU A 723 -16.68 -16.98 -33.19
CA GLU A 723 -16.93 -17.99 -32.16
C GLU A 723 -15.73 -18.92 -32.05
N VAL A 724 -15.12 -18.99 -30.87
CA VAL A 724 -14.02 -19.92 -30.55
C VAL A 724 -14.52 -20.90 -29.49
N THR A 725 -14.47 -22.19 -29.81
CA THR A 725 -14.85 -23.28 -28.88
C THR A 725 -13.60 -24.08 -28.53
N GLY A 726 -13.18 -24.05 -27.27
CA GLY A 726 -11.95 -24.70 -26.81
C GLY A 726 -11.31 -24.02 -25.61
N GLU A 727 -10.23 -24.62 -25.10
CA GLU A 727 -9.38 -24.02 -24.06
C GLU A 727 -8.56 -22.84 -24.63
N PRO A 728 -8.13 -21.89 -23.78
CA PRO A 728 -7.26 -20.80 -24.19
C PRO A 728 -5.98 -21.31 -24.86
N SER A 729 -5.59 -20.70 -25.98
CA SER A 729 -4.35 -21.03 -26.68
C SER A 729 -3.14 -20.26 -26.12
N VAL A 730 -3.39 -19.14 -25.44
CA VAL A 730 -2.37 -18.33 -24.77
C VAL A 730 -2.90 -17.87 -23.41
N ILE A 731 -2.10 -18.01 -22.36
CA ILE A 731 -2.41 -17.57 -21.00
C ILE A 731 -1.21 -16.77 -20.48
N ALA A 732 -1.43 -15.51 -20.11
CA ALA A 732 -0.40 -14.59 -19.59
C ALA A 732 0.88 -14.56 -20.45
N GLY A 733 0.73 -14.54 -21.78
CA GLY A 733 1.85 -14.56 -22.74
C GLY A 733 2.50 -15.92 -23.00
N VAL A 734 2.01 -17.00 -22.39
CA VAL A 734 2.52 -18.37 -22.60
C VAL A 734 1.59 -19.16 -23.52
N THR A 735 2.11 -19.61 -24.66
CA THR A 735 1.43 -20.52 -25.59
C THR A 735 1.24 -21.90 -24.94
N GLN A 736 0.02 -22.44 -25.00
CA GLN A 736 -0.39 -23.69 -24.33
C GLN A 736 -0.12 -24.96 -25.15
#